data_AF-A0A1F6V8F5-F1
#
_entry.id   AF-A0A1F6V8F5-F1
#
_cell.length_a   1.000
_cell.length_b   1.000
_cell.length_c   1.000
_cell.angle_alpha   90.00
_cell.angle_beta   90.00
_cell.angle_gamma   90.00
#
_symmetry.space_group_name_H-M   'P 1'
#
loop_
_entity.id
_entity.type
_entity.pdbx_description
1 polymer ?
#
loop_
_entity_poly.entity_id
_entity_poly.type
_entity_poly.pdbx_seq_one_letter_code
_entity_poly.pdbx_strand_id
1 'polypeptide(L)'
;MSKQSIKLDVERVRKLINLNFDARQYFFSKVDERWLDWLWDNGFFEPIKKKAEDPTKYGYKMPELSYLVRISEKYPQRVAEIILDKDVAASKDNFNPEVVDRFLYISSTLPASELSRVVMKIRKENWVSLMSIFNHWGFEYEKMLKELANAKDYEGLLVLSEAILSVKQKSEDDIQSISYNPFYINELQYTKVFEYLASVDNQYAEQALGLATKIIANVVSLVGEKNKEATKVFDVYDRFLLLNIDFFTLNVGQSDYSSGRDNIRELAAVIKKLSEKTIGATNISNSQAKDMYNKYFKPLPDSRSMWRLKLFVLTLHPEFFKEELKNQFWKLFDADNYSEIISGAEYERALKKGFAVLSEADKHDYIKKVIEYFKKKDQDKENEKENWHLRHGSEILSLIEDHMTADEREETQKAGFVFDPDYEPEPSIGKMRGGTVVPRGPITEQEFNQLPIEDISAKMRNEWTPEKLVEQNTSDDFLRPLNAEGVGDLLRKDIPKRLQEYVNKAYLFFDRISLDPHYTYSYLRGIQELIRGEKMAVREVDWQDVISLFVSIKKSGEAEVFDQSQRERRSFDAWLAGWTAVHSAITDVIQELLKEDNGTTAINFSKHRDELFGIIAYLLNYNDPTPADEKLETTKIKVKSPEDPEYSIGDPFTSAINTVRGRALDAFGIFIYQDGKQFDENQVSKISADSKELYENVLVKENTLAVMFMFGHHVPAFYFRDTPWLHGLLSKIFSTDEERKDLYLAAWEGYLSRNLFSEIFSDQNFVNLYSRAIALSPHEYTKRKYFRELDEGLSTHLALAFLYFENFNFDHELFKSFWSIKNTKRFGGFISFIGRHYISGEDKRSSTSLTKEQIIERLKKFWDWALENIDDPEALTEFGYWMNTEKDMFEKVWLAGHIRKTLEKTQGDVEWEYRLMKSIVALAKEAPEDTIQILRLYLTNLVNPKNRSHGWIYVDSEVLEALRILYSIPSIKERVRTLINDLITIAGERFWKLKEVIND
;
A
#
# COMPACT_ATOMS: atom_id res chain seq x y z
N MET A 1 -25.44 54.74 -12.35
CA MET A 1 -26.84 54.62 -11.86
C MET A 1 -26.86 54.95 -10.38
N SER A 2 -27.83 55.76 -9.92
CA SER A 2 -27.83 56.35 -8.57
C SER A 2 -27.93 55.31 -7.46
N LYS A 3 -26.98 55.35 -6.51
CA LYS A 3 -26.98 54.62 -5.22
C LYS A 3 -28.21 55.05 -4.40
N GLN A 4 -29.29 54.28 -4.46
CA GLN A 4 -30.33 54.35 -3.44
C GLN A 4 -29.72 53.75 -2.16
N SER A 5 -29.30 54.59 -1.22
CA SER A 5 -28.79 54.12 0.08
C SER A 5 -29.92 53.41 0.80
N ILE A 6 -29.78 52.10 1.00
CA ILE A 6 -30.73 51.35 1.81
C ILE A 6 -30.60 51.89 3.25
N LYS A 7 -31.62 52.61 3.74
CA LYS A 7 -31.69 53.05 5.14
C LYS A 7 -32.09 51.87 6.02
N LEU A 8 -31.12 51.05 6.40
CA LEU A 8 -31.30 49.97 7.38
C LEU A 8 -30.78 50.42 8.74
N ASP A 9 -31.54 50.05 9.78
CA ASP A 9 -31.09 50.16 11.16
C ASP A 9 -30.01 49.10 11.44
N VAL A 10 -28.76 49.57 11.56
CA VAL A 10 -27.57 48.75 11.79
C VAL A 10 -27.73 47.90 13.06
N GLU A 11 -28.24 48.49 14.14
CA GLU A 11 -28.39 47.80 15.43
C GLU A 11 -29.48 46.73 15.36
N ARG A 12 -30.56 47.00 14.63
CA ARG A 12 -31.60 45.98 14.39
C ARG A 12 -31.07 44.80 13.58
N VAL A 13 -30.31 45.05 12.52
CA VAL A 13 -29.70 43.98 11.70
C VAL A 13 -28.70 43.19 12.52
N ARG A 14 -27.83 43.87 13.28
CA ARG A 14 -26.84 43.24 14.18
C ARG A 14 -27.52 42.37 15.22
N LYS A 15 -28.62 42.82 15.82
CA LYS A 15 -29.42 42.03 16.77
C LYS A 15 -30.00 40.76 16.14
N LEU A 16 -30.47 40.83 14.91
CA LEU A 16 -31.05 39.67 14.20
C LEU A 16 -29.98 38.65 13.80
N ILE A 17 -28.86 39.13 13.28
CA ILE A 17 -27.74 38.27 12.85
C ILE A 17 -27.06 37.61 14.06
N ASN A 18 -26.92 38.32 15.18
CA ASN A 18 -26.31 37.78 16.39
C ASN A 18 -27.28 37.01 17.30
N LEU A 19 -28.50 36.71 16.85
CA LEU A 19 -29.46 35.93 17.63
C LEU A 19 -28.91 34.53 17.96
N ASN A 20 -28.34 33.88 16.94
CA ASN A 20 -27.58 32.63 17.04
C ASN A 20 -26.78 32.44 15.73
N PHE A 21 -25.94 31.41 15.67
CA PHE A 21 -25.10 31.14 14.49
C PHE A 21 -25.95 30.89 13.22
N ASP A 22 -27.05 30.14 13.33
CA ASP A 22 -27.96 29.85 12.21
C ASP A 22 -28.57 31.11 11.60
N ALA A 23 -28.99 32.07 12.42
CA ALA A 23 -29.53 33.34 11.94
C ALA A 23 -28.47 34.12 11.13
N ARG A 24 -27.21 34.09 11.60
CA ARG A 24 -26.08 34.69 10.90
C ARG A 24 -25.80 33.99 9.57
N GLN A 25 -25.73 32.66 9.57
CA GLN A 25 -25.53 31.88 8.35
C GLN A 25 -26.64 32.14 7.33
N TYR A 26 -27.91 32.07 7.77
CA TYR A 26 -29.06 32.30 6.92
C TYR A 26 -29.03 33.69 6.29
N PHE A 27 -28.73 34.73 7.07
CA PHE A 27 -28.63 36.09 6.56
C PHE A 27 -27.61 36.21 5.42
N PHE A 28 -26.37 35.77 5.64
CA PHE A 28 -25.31 35.80 4.62
C PHE A 28 -25.59 34.87 3.44
N SER A 29 -26.44 33.84 3.60
CA SER A 29 -26.90 33.01 2.48
C SER A 29 -27.90 33.73 1.55
N LYS A 30 -28.61 34.75 2.04
CA LYS A 30 -29.71 35.42 1.31
C LYS A 30 -29.39 36.82 0.81
N VAL A 31 -28.52 37.57 1.48
CA VAL A 31 -28.18 38.94 1.06
C VAL A 31 -27.47 38.97 -0.29
N ASP A 32 -27.74 39.98 -1.11
CA ASP A 32 -27.19 40.11 -2.47
C ASP A 32 -26.06 41.15 -2.54
N GLU A 33 -25.51 41.37 -3.74
CA GLU A 33 -24.36 42.25 -3.99
C GLU A 33 -24.59 43.71 -3.57
N ARG A 34 -25.84 44.18 -3.50
CA ARG A 34 -26.16 45.59 -3.17
C ARG A 34 -25.85 45.93 -1.71
N TRP A 35 -25.69 44.91 -0.88
CA TRP A 35 -25.40 45.05 0.55
C TRP A 35 -23.91 45.14 0.86
N LEU A 36 -23.02 44.81 -0.08
CA LEU A 36 -21.58 44.63 0.20
C LEU A 36 -20.94 45.87 0.85
N ASP A 37 -21.11 47.05 0.24
CA ASP A 37 -20.57 48.31 0.76
C ASP A 37 -21.12 48.60 2.17
N TRP A 38 -22.43 48.48 2.35
CA TRP A 38 -23.07 48.76 3.64
C TRP A 38 -22.64 47.78 4.72
N LEU A 39 -22.52 46.48 4.41
CA LEU A 39 -22.07 45.46 5.35
C LEU A 39 -20.61 45.68 5.77
N TRP A 40 -19.76 46.06 4.82
CA TRP A 40 -18.36 46.40 5.08
C TRP A 40 -18.24 47.64 5.98
N ASP A 41 -18.87 48.75 5.58
CA ASP A 41 -18.77 50.04 6.28
C ASP A 41 -19.34 50.00 7.70
N ASN A 42 -20.26 49.06 7.99
CA ASN A 42 -20.88 48.89 9.31
C ASN A 42 -20.29 47.72 10.14
N GLY A 43 -19.16 47.16 9.71
CA GLY A 43 -18.38 46.20 10.51
C GLY A 43 -18.98 44.78 10.60
N PHE A 44 -19.80 44.37 9.63
CA PHE A 44 -20.32 43.00 9.61
C PHE A 44 -19.27 41.96 9.16
N PHE A 45 -18.14 42.41 8.61
CA PHE A 45 -17.01 41.58 8.23
C PHE A 45 -15.87 41.53 9.26
N GLU A 46 -16.02 42.12 10.46
CA GLU A 46 -14.99 42.03 11.50
C GLU A 46 -14.46 40.60 11.78
N PRO A 47 -15.24 39.52 11.64
CA PRO A 47 -14.75 38.16 11.84
C PRO A 47 -13.65 37.72 10.86
N ILE A 48 -13.62 38.23 9.62
CA ILE A 48 -12.55 37.90 8.64
C ILE A 48 -11.23 38.63 8.95
N LYS A 49 -11.25 39.58 9.90
CA LYS A 49 -10.07 40.30 10.39
C LYS A 49 -9.42 39.63 11.60
N LYS A 50 -10.06 38.59 12.14
CA LYS A 50 -9.58 37.89 13.35
C LYS A 50 -8.68 36.70 13.01
N LYS A 51 -7.52 36.67 13.66
CA LYS A 51 -6.62 35.52 13.70
C LYS A 51 -7.36 34.24 14.10
N ALA A 52 -6.99 33.11 13.51
CA ALA A 52 -7.49 31.81 13.95
C ALA A 52 -6.98 31.47 15.36
N GLU A 53 -7.83 30.82 16.16
CA GLU A 53 -7.44 30.27 17.46
C GLU A 53 -6.36 29.19 17.32
N ASP A 54 -6.49 28.38 16.26
CA ASP A 54 -5.51 27.35 15.89
C ASP A 54 -5.26 27.43 14.38
N PRO A 55 -4.09 27.90 13.93
CA PRO A 55 -3.78 28.04 12.51
C PRO A 55 -3.46 26.71 11.81
N THR A 56 -3.36 25.59 12.52
CA THR A 56 -3.03 24.28 11.92
C THR A 56 -4.28 23.46 11.56
N LYS A 57 -5.49 23.99 11.78
CA LYS A 57 -6.75 23.36 11.38
C LYS A 57 -7.81 24.41 11.06
N TYR A 58 -8.71 24.11 10.13
CA TYR A 58 -9.90 24.94 9.90
C TYR A 58 -11.06 24.13 9.34
N GLY A 59 -12.22 24.78 9.32
CA GLY A 59 -13.40 24.38 8.57
C GLY A 59 -14.16 25.63 8.15
N TYR A 60 -15.14 25.50 7.26
CA TYR A 60 -15.88 26.64 6.74
C TYR A 60 -16.93 27.15 7.74
N LYS A 61 -16.52 28.03 8.66
CA LYS A 61 -17.36 28.53 9.76
C LYS A 61 -17.74 30.00 9.62
N MET A 62 -17.25 30.73 8.62
CA MET A 62 -17.53 32.14 8.41
C MET A 62 -18.50 32.37 7.24
N PRO A 63 -19.79 32.66 7.52
CA PRO A 63 -20.77 32.93 6.47
C PRO A 63 -20.43 34.15 5.62
N GLU A 64 -19.69 35.09 6.20
CA GLU A 64 -19.15 36.26 5.51
C GLU A 64 -18.30 35.87 4.29
N LEU A 65 -17.42 34.88 4.44
CA LEU A 65 -16.56 34.41 3.34
C LEU A 65 -17.39 33.73 2.25
N SER A 66 -18.39 32.93 2.64
CA SER A 66 -19.33 32.32 1.69
C SER A 66 -20.18 33.34 0.94
N TYR A 67 -20.52 34.46 1.58
CA TYR A 67 -21.12 35.59 0.90
C TYR A 67 -20.14 36.22 -0.11
N LEU A 68 -18.89 36.52 0.28
CA LEU A 68 -17.90 37.09 -0.65
C LEU A 68 -17.66 36.20 -1.87
N VAL A 69 -17.61 34.88 -1.70
CA VAL A 69 -17.52 33.92 -2.81
C VAL A 69 -18.68 34.05 -3.78
N ARG A 70 -19.93 34.18 -3.30
CA ARG A 70 -21.09 34.35 -4.18
C ARG A 70 -21.09 35.68 -4.92
N ILE A 71 -20.53 36.72 -4.30
CA ILE A 71 -20.58 38.10 -4.85
C ILE A 71 -19.38 38.40 -5.77
N SER A 72 -18.28 37.64 -5.69
CA SER A 72 -17.05 37.93 -6.45
C SER A 72 -17.26 38.04 -7.95
N GLU A 73 -18.11 37.20 -8.54
CA GLU A 73 -18.42 37.24 -9.98
C GLU A 73 -19.20 38.50 -10.39
N LYS A 74 -20.04 39.03 -9.49
CA LYS A 74 -20.92 40.17 -9.76
C LYS A 74 -20.28 41.51 -9.43
N TYR A 75 -19.43 41.56 -8.40
CA TYR A 75 -18.80 42.80 -7.93
C TYR A 75 -17.30 42.61 -7.62
N PRO A 76 -16.49 42.18 -8.61
CA PRO A 76 -15.12 41.73 -8.41
C PRO A 76 -14.19 42.80 -7.85
N GLN A 77 -14.30 44.05 -8.33
CA GLN A 77 -13.45 45.16 -7.89
C GLN A 77 -13.56 45.40 -6.38
N ARG A 78 -14.77 45.45 -5.85
CA ARG A 78 -14.99 45.71 -4.42
C ARG A 78 -14.56 44.54 -3.55
N VAL A 79 -14.77 43.31 -4.02
CA VAL A 79 -14.28 42.11 -3.32
C VAL A 79 -12.74 42.08 -3.31
N ALA A 80 -12.09 42.45 -4.40
CA ALA A 80 -10.64 42.58 -4.46
C ALA A 80 -10.11 43.65 -3.49
N GLU A 81 -10.79 44.80 -3.36
CA GLU A 81 -10.45 45.82 -2.35
C GLU A 81 -10.53 45.27 -0.91
N ILE A 82 -11.53 44.45 -0.61
CA ILE A 82 -11.66 43.78 0.69
C ILE A 82 -10.50 42.80 0.92
N ILE A 83 -10.15 41.99 -0.07
CA ILE A 83 -9.00 41.07 0.00
C ILE A 83 -7.69 41.84 0.24
N LEU A 84 -7.55 43.00 -0.42
CA LEU A 84 -6.36 43.83 -0.33
C LEU A 84 -6.23 44.60 1.00
N ASP A 85 -7.33 44.74 1.75
CA ASP A 85 -7.34 45.40 3.05
C ASP A 85 -6.27 44.81 3.98
N LYS A 86 -5.60 45.67 4.75
CA LYS A 86 -4.48 45.29 5.61
C LYS A 86 -4.92 44.59 6.90
N ASP A 87 -6.17 44.80 7.31
CA ASP A 87 -6.69 44.32 8.58
C ASP A 87 -7.27 42.89 8.47
N VAL A 88 -7.47 42.36 7.25
CA VAL A 88 -7.92 40.97 7.05
C VAL A 88 -6.88 39.96 7.57
N ALA A 89 -7.37 38.82 8.05
CA ALA A 89 -6.55 37.80 8.68
C ALA A 89 -5.79 36.92 7.66
N ALA A 90 -4.98 37.55 6.81
CA ALA A 90 -4.26 36.94 5.70
C ALA A 90 -2.75 37.23 5.72
N SER A 91 -2.19 37.67 6.85
CA SER A 91 -0.75 37.88 7.05
C SER A 91 -0.20 36.88 8.05
N LYS A 92 1.12 36.70 8.11
CA LYS A 92 1.76 35.76 9.06
C LYS A 92 1.40 36.05 10.52
N ASP A 93 1.37 37.32 10.91
CA ASP A 93 1.11 37.73 12.29
C ASP A 93 -0.38 37.63 12.65
N ASN A 94 -1.26 37.83 11.67
CA ASN A 94 -2.71 37.74 11.77
C ASN A 94 -3.25 36.68 10.79
N PHE A 95 -2.85 35.42 10.94
CA PHE A 95 -3.21 34.37 9.99
C PHE A 95 -4.51 33.65 10.37
N ASN A 96 -5.40 33.49 9.41
CA ASN A 96 -6.54 32.58 9.49
C ASN A 96 -6.63 31.74 8.19
N PRO A 97 -6.40 30.42 8.26
CA PRO A 97 -6.40 29.58 7.06
C PRO A 97 -7.73 29.54 6.31
N GLU A 98 -8.88 29.65 6.99
CA GLU A 98 -10.18 29.73 6.30
C GLU A 98 -10.28 30.99 5.44
N VAL A 99 -9.77 32.13 5.94
CA VAL A 99 -9.78 33.40 5.21
C VAL A 99 -8.90 33.31 3.96
N VAL A 100 -7.68 32.81 4.11
CA VAL A 100 -6.74 32.69 2.97
C VAL A 100 -7.23 31.69 1.94
N ASP A 101 -7.75 30.53 2.36
CA ASP A 101 -8.35 29.53 1.47
C ASP A 101 -9.48 30.11 0.62
N ARG A 102 -10.45 30.77 1.26
CA ARG A 102 -11.59 31.37 0.55
C ARG A 102 -11.15 32.54 -0.33
N PHE A 103 -10.13 33.29 0.07
CA PHE A 103 -9.55 34.33 -0.78
C PHE A 103 -8.81 33.77 -1.99
N LEU A 104 -8.10 32.63 -1.87
CA LEU A 104 -7.52 31.94 -3.02
C LEU A 104 -8.60 31.44 -3.98
N TYR A 105 -9.67 30.85 -3.47
CA TYR A 105 -10.82 30.45 -4.27
C TYR A 105 -11.43 31.64 -5.02
N ILE A 106 -11.70 32.75 -4.32
CA ILE A 106 -12.21 33.99 -4.94
C ILE A 106 -11.23 34.48 -6.02
N SER A 107 -9.94 34.53 -5.72
CA SER A 107 -8.90 35.00 -6.64
C SER A 107 -8.89 34.21 -7.95
N SER A 108 -9.22 32.91 -7.90
CA SER A 108 -9.35 32.07 -9.10
C SER A 108 -10.51 32.42 -10.03
N THR A 109 -11.40 33.32 -9.60
CA THR A 109 -12.58 33.80 -10.36
C THR A 109 -12.53 35.30 -10.69
N LEU A 110 -11.50 36.02 -10.21
CA LEU A 110 -11.36 37.45 -10.47
C LEU A 110 -10.90 37.70 -11.92
N PRO A 111 -11.36 38.80 -12.56
CA PRO A 111 -10.82 39.23 -13.84
C PRO A 111 -9.36 39.67 -13.71
N ALA A 112 -8.59 39.55 -14.78
CA ALA A 112 -7.16 39.85 -14.80
C ALA A 112 -6.77 41.20 -14.15
N SER A 113 -7.53 42.28 -14.39
CA SER A 113 -7.24 43.62 -13.85
C SER A 113 -7.24 43.69 -12.33
N GLU A 114 -8.12 42.94 -11.67
CA GLU A 114 -8.17 42.87 -10.21
C GLU A 114 -7.22 41.80 -9.68
N LEU A 115 -7.10 40.67 -10.38
CA LEU A 115 -6.19 39.59 -10.02
C LEU A 115 -4.73 40.08 -9.97
N SER A 116 -4.30 40.94 -10.91
CA SER A 116 -2.96 41.57 -10.95
C SER A 116 -2.58 42.22 -9.61
N ARG A 117 -3.56 42.85 -8.95
CA ARG A 117 -3.36 43.53 -7.66
C ARG A 117 -3.29 42.53 -6.52
N VAL A 118 -4.11 41.48 -6.57
CA VAL A 118 -4.20 40.45 -5.53
C VAL A 118 -2.97 39.55 -5.51
N VAL A 119 -2.41 39.17 -6.66
CA VAL A 119 -1.19 38.32 -6.71
C VAL A 119 0.01 38.97 -6.00
N MET A 120 0.10 40.29 -5.99
CA MET A 120 1.10 41.02 -5.22
C MET A 120 0.97 40.78 -3.71
N LYS A 121 -0.27 40.69 -3.20
CA LYS A 121 -0.54 40.35 -1.80
C LYS A 121 -0.26 38.88 -1.51
N ILE A 122 -0.65 37.96 -2.41
CA ILE A 122 -0.36 36.51 -2.30
C ILE A 122 1.14 36.29 -2.09
N ARG A 123 1.97 36.94 -2.92
CA ARG A 123 3.44 36.87 -2.78
C ARG A 123 3.92 37.55 -1.50
N LYS A 124 3.52 38.81 -1.24
CA LYS A 124 4.03 39.60 -0.11
C LYS A 124 3.74 38.95 1.25
N GLU A 125 2.54 38.38 1.40
CA GLU A 125 2.08 37.77 2.64
C GLU A 125 2.38 36.26 2.71
N ASN A 126 3.10 35.70 1.73
CA ASN A 126 3.53 34.30 1.66
C ASN A 126 2.39 33.27 1.78
N TRP A 127 1.25 33.49 1.11
CA TRP A 127 0.07 32.62 1.24
C TRP A 127 0.35 31.16 0.89
N VAL A 128 1.18 30.90 -0.12
CA VAL A 128 1.58 29.54 -0.52
C VAL A 128 2.27 28.80 0.63
N SER A 129 3.16 29.46 1.36
CA SER A 129 3.85 28.89 2.51
C SER A 129 2.91 28.72 3.71
N LEU A 130 2.10 29.74 4.01
CA LEU A 130 1.12 29.69 5.11
C LEU A 130 0.10 28.56 4.94
N MET A 131 -0.28 28.24 3.71
CA MET A 131 -1.25 27.19 3.38
C MET A 131 -0.63 25.81 3.11
N SER A 132 0.68 25.64 3.30
CA SER A 132 1.38 24.40 2.93
C SER A 132 0.86 23.11 3.61
N ILE A 133 0.28 23.22 4.82
CA ILE A 133 -0.33 22.09 5.53
C ILE A 133 -1.65 21.65 4.87
N PHE A 134 -2.31 22.55 4.14
CA PHE A 134 -3.66 22.34 3.61
C PHE A 134 -3.70 22.18 2.09
N ASN A 135 -2.71 22.73 1.37
CA ASN A 135 -2.76 22.83 -0.08
C ASN A 135 -1.80 21.83 -0.77
N HIS A 136 -2.35 20.67 -1.13
CA HIS A 136 -1.58 19.63 -1.82
C HIS A 136 -1.51 19.84 -3.35
N TRP A 137 -2.59 20.33 -3.97
CA TRP A 137 -2.79 20.35 -5.43
C TRP A 137 -2.76 21.74 -6.09
N GLY A 138 -3.20 22.79 -5.40
CA GLY A 138 -3.09 24.16 -5.93
C GLY A 138 -3.95 24.48 -7.17
N PHE A 139 -5.11 23.86 -7.36
CA PHE A 139 -5.98 24.05 -8.54
C PHE A 139 -6.38 25.51 -8.79
N GLU A 140 -6.54 26.31 -7.74
CA GLU A 140 -6.86 27.72 -7.82
C GLU A 140 -5.78 28.49 -8.60
N TYR A 141 -4.52 28.10 -8.44
CA TYR A 141 -3.38 28.76 -9.08
C TYR A 141 -3.34 28.53 -10.61
N GLU A 142 -3.77 27.36 -11.11
CA GLU A 142 -3.86 27.12 -12.55
C GLU A 142 -4.81 28.12 -13.21
N LYS A 143 -5.99 28.32 -12.59
CA LYS A 143 -7.00 29.26 -13.09
C LYS A 143 -6.47 30.69 -13.09
N MET A 144 -5.78 31.09 -12.03
CA MET A 144 -5.16 32.43 -11.94
C MET A 144 -4.08 32.63 -13.01
N LEU A 145 -3.17 31.66 -13.18
CA LEU A 145 -2.12 31.73 -14.20
C LEU A 145 -2.70 31.78 -15.61
N LYS A 146 -3.75 30.99 -15.88
CA LYS A 146 -4.48 30.98 -17.15
C LYS A 146 -5.08 32.35 -17.46
N GLU A 147 -5.75 32.97 -16.48
CA GLU A 147 -6.39 34.28 -16.66
C GLU A 147 -5.36 35.37 -16.95
N LEU A 148 -4.25 35.40 -16.21
CA LEU A 148 -3.14 36.34 -16.43
C LEU A 148 -2.49 36.13 -17.80
N ALA A 149 -2.25 34.87 -18.20
CA ALA A 149 -1.70 34.54 -19.51
C ALA A 149 -2.62 34.98 -20.65
N ASN A 150 -3.94 34.74 -20.55
CA ASN A 150 -4.92 35.16 -21.55
C ASN A 150 -4.97 36.69 -21.71
N ALA A 151 -4.86 37.42 -20.60
CA ALA A 151 -4.81 38.88 -20.58
C ALA A 151 -3.43 39.45 -20.97
N LYS A 152 -2.42 38.59 -21.17
CA LYS A 152 -1.01 38.96 -21.38
C LYS A 152 -0.42 39.82 -20.26
N ASP A 153 -0.93 39.69 -19.05
CA ASP A 153 -0.33 40.27 -17.86
C ASP A 153 0.82 39.38 -17.36
N TYR A 154 1.94 39.45 -18.07
CA TYR A 154 3.13 38.66 -17.75
C TYR A 154 3.82 39.14 -16.46
N GLU A 155 3.67 40.40 -16.07
CA GLU A 155 4.20 40.89 -14.78
C GLU A 155 3.46 40.21 -13.62
N GLY A 156 2.13 40.21 -13.64
CA GLY A 156 1.32 39.48 -12.66
C GLY A 156 1.60 37.98 -12.67
N LEU A 157 1.76 37.38 -13.86
CA LEU A 157 2.11 35.96 -14.01
C LEU A 157 3.45 35.63 -13.34
N LEU A 158 4.50 36.43 -13.58
CA LEU A 158 5.82 36.24 -12.97
C LEU A 158 5.77 36.37 -11.44
N VAL A 159 5.00 37.33 -10.93
CA VAL A 159 4.80 37.51 -9.47
C VAL A 159 4.12 36.28 -8.85
N LEU A 160 3.10 35.74 -9.52
CA LEU A 160 2.39 34.56 -9.06
C LEU A 160 3.26 33.30 -9.15
N SER A 161 4.02 33.12 -10.23
CA SER A 161 4.98 32.03 -10.38
C SER A 161 6.06 32.06 -9.29
N GLU A 162 6.57 33.25 -8.92
CA GLU A 162 7.52 33.41 -7.81
C GLU A 162 6.92 32.94 -6.47
N ALA A 163 5.64 33.22 -6.22
CA ALA A 163 4.94 32.77 -5.01
C ALA A 163 4.73 31.25 -5.01
N ILE A 164 4.25 30.68 -6.11
CA ILE A 164 3.96 29.24 -6.28
C ILE A 164 5.24 28.41 -6.12
N LEU A 165 6.33 28.85 -6.76
CA LEU A 165 7.63 28.18 -6.75
C LEU A 165 8.52 28.61 -5.58
N SER A 166 7.91 29.09 -4.49
CA SER A 166 8.64 29.43 -3.27
C SER A 166 9.28 28.20 -2.64
N VAL A 167 10.57 28.31 -2.35
CA VAL A 167 11.40 27.23 -1.80
C VAL A 167 11.29 27.22 -0.27
N LYS A 168 11.18 26.02 0.31
CA LYS A 168 11.10 25.80 1.76
C LYS A 168 12.34 26.32 2.51
N GLN A 169 12.16 26.58 3.80
CA GLN A 169 13.28 26.82 4.70
C GLN A 169 13.89 25.49 5.16
N LYS A 170 15.18 25.53 5.51
CA LYS A 170 15.96 24.36 5.94
C LYS A 170 15.43 23.84 7.29
N SER A 171 14.80 22.67 7.32
CA SER A 171 14.48 21.89 8.53
C SER A 171 15.37 20.64 8.58
N GLU A 172 15.79 20.22 9.78
CA GLU A 172 16.77 19.12 9.94
C GLU A 172 16.22 17.74 9.56
N ASP A 173 14.90 17.53 9.67
CA ASP A 173 14.28 16.19 9.58
C ASP A 173 13.96 15.71 8.15
N ASP A 174 13.68 16.62 7.19
CA ASP A 174 13.13 16.22 5.88
C ASP A 174 14.17 16.11 4.74
N ILE A 175 15.37 16.68 4.91
CA ILE A 175 16.35 16.87 3.81
C ILE A 175 17.07 15.54 3.44
N GLN A 176 16.90 14.48 4.23
CA GLN A 176 17.57 13.19 4.02
C GLN A 176 17.02 12.35 2.87
N SER A 177 15.82 12.64 2.37
CA SER A 177 15.22 11.84 1.28
C SER A 177 15.60 12.35 -0.12
N ILE A 178 15.93 11.41 -1.03
CA ILE A 178 16.12 11.68 -2.47
C ILE A 178 14.80 12.12 -3.14
N SER A 179 13.65 11.80 -2.54
CA SER A 179 12.32 12.21 -3.02
C SER A 179 11.82 13.54 -2.44
N TYR A 180 12.66 14.26 -1.67
CA TYR A 180 12.28 15.50 -1.01
C TYR A 180 11.78 16.56 -2.00
N ASN A 181 10.61 17.13 -1.71
CA ASN A 181 10.05 18.24 -2.47
C ASN A 181 10.47 19.59 -1.88
N PRO A 182 11.29 20.40 -2.59
CA PRO A 182 11.78 21.68 -2.09
C PRO A 182 10.72 22.78 -2.07
N PHE A 183 9.55 22.56 -2.68
CA PHE A 183 8.47 23.54 -2.77
C PHE A 183 7.39 23.31 -1.70
N TYR A 184 6.61 24.36 -1.40
CA TYR A 184 5.49 24.29 -0.46
C TYR A 184 4.25 23.57 -1.02
N ILE A 185 4.12 23.47 -2.35
CA ILE A 185 3.07 22.69 -3.02
C ILE A 185 3.67 21.36 -3.46
N ASN A 186 3.01 20.25 -3.13
CA ASN A 186 3.49 18.91 -3.46
C ASN A 186 3.33 18.59 -4.94
N GLU A 187 2.12 18.79 -5.47
CA GLU A 187 1.76 18.43 -6.83
C GLU A 187 1.72 19.68 -7.73
N LEU A 188 2.88 20.29 -7.99
CA LEU A 188 2.98 21.50 -8.81
C LEU A 188 2.44 21.31 -10.24
N GLN A 189 2.38 20.08 -10.74
CA GLN A 189 1.80 19.73 -12.04
C GLN A 189 0.39 20.31 -12.25
N TYR A 190 -0.45 20.31 -11.21
CA TYR A 190 -1.82 20.79 -11.31
C TYR A 190 -1.91 22.31 -11.42
N THR A 191 -0.87 23.04 -11.00
CA THR A 191 -0.82 24.50 -11.15
C THR A 191 -0.47 24.92 -12.58
N LYS A 192 0.13 24.04 -13.37
CA LYS A 192 0.73 24.32 -14.69
C LYS A 192 1.71 25.50 -14.72
N VAL A 193 2.33 25.80 -13.57
CA VAL A 193 3.22 26.95 -13.43
C VAL A 193 4.41 26.89 -14.38
N PHE A 194 4.92 25.69 -14.66
CA PHE A 194 6.07 25.49 -15.55
C PHE A 194 5.72 25.77 -17.01
N GLU A 195 4.54 25.32 -17.48
CA GLU A 195 4.07 25.59 -18.84
C GLU A 195 3.84 27.09 -19.08
N TYR A 196 3.19 27.76 -18.13
CA TYR A 196 2.93 29.20 -18.22
C TYR A 196 4.22 30.02 -18.14
N LEU A 197 5.14 29.68 -17.23
CA LEU A 197 6.43 30.37 -17.12
C LEU A 197 7.30 30.19 -18.38
N ALA A 198 7.25 29.01 -19.02
CA ALA A 198 8.00 28.75 -20.25
C ALA A 198 7.37 29.34 -21.52
N SER A 199 6.14 29.85 -21.45
CA SER A 199 5.39 30.37 -22.61
C SER A 199 5.23 31.89 -22.62
N VAL A 200 5.88 32.62 -21.69
CA VAL A 200 5.87 34.09 -21.68
C VAL A 200 6.38 34.69 -22.98
N ASP A 201 5.90 35.87 -23.36
CA ASP A 201 6.32 36.57 -24.58
C ASP A 201 7.82 36.93 -24.55
N ASN A 202 8.42 37.15 -25.74
CA ASN A 202 9.88 37.39 -25.89
C ASN A 202 10.41 38.51 -24.99
N GLN A 203 9.65 39.59 -24.83
CA GLN A 203 10.04 40.74 -24.00
C GLN A 203 10.18 40.40 -22.49
N TYR A 204 9.52 39.34 -22.02
CA TYR A 204 9.56 38.88 -20.63
C TYR A 204 10.43 37.62 -20.44
N ALA A 205 10.97 37.05 -21.53
CA ALA A 205 11.72 35.79 -21.47
C ALA A 205 13.00 35.89 -20.61
N GLU A 206 13.71 37.03 -20.65
CA GLU A 206 14.88 37.25 -19.76
C GLU A 206 14.47 37.31 -18.28
N GLN A 207 13.35 37.98 -17.97
CA GLN A 207 12.84 38.07 -16.59
C GLN A 207 12.40 36.70 -16.06
N ALA A 208 11.70 35.92 -16.89
CA ALA A 208 11.33 34.54 -16.56
C ALA A 208 12.56 33.65 -16.36
N LEU A 209 13.59 33.81 -17.19
CA LEU A 209 14.85 33.07 -17.05
C LEU A 209 15.55 33.43 -15.74
N GLY A 210 15.59 34.72 -15.41
CA GLY A 210 16.14 35.21 -14.15
C GLY A 210 15.39 34.67 -12.93
N LEU A 211 14.06 34.59 -13.01
CA LEU A 211 13.25 33.98 -11.95
C LEU A 211 13.54 32.48 -11.80
N ALA A 212 13.51 31.73 -12.90
CA ALA A 212 13.73 30.28 -12.87
C ALA A 212 15.14 29.89 -12.36
N THR A 213 16.17 30.63 -12.79
CA THR A 213 17.56 30.42 -12.33
C THR A 213 17.75 30.82 -10.87
N LYS A 214 17.09 31.88 -10.39
CA LYS A 214 17.04 32.23 -8.96
C LYS A 214 16.41 31.11 -8.13
N ILE A 215 15.29 30.55 -8.60
CA ILE A 215 14.58 29.47 -7.89
C ILE A 215 15.45 28.21 -7.84
N ILE A 216 16.05 27.77 -8.95
CA ILE A 216 16.87 26.54 -8.94
C ILE A 216 18.12 26.69 -8.07
N ALA A 217 18.72 27.89 -8.01
CA ALA A 217 19.83 28.18 -7.10
C ALA A 217 19.40 28.06 -5.63
N ASN A 218 18.20 28.54 -5.28
CA ASN A 218 17.63 28.37 -3.94
C ASN A 218 17.35 26.90 -3.62
N VAL A 219 16.84 26.12 -4.59
CA VAL A 219 16.64 24.67 -4.43
C VAL A 219 17.97 23.99 -4.11
N VAL A 220 19.02 24.23 -4.90
CA VAL A 220 20.34 23.64 -4.66
C VAL A 220 20.92 24.08 -3.31
N SER A 221 20.68 25.33 -2.90
CA SER A 221 21.13 25.81 -1.58
C SER A 221 20.40 25.15 -0.40
N LEU A 222 19.14 24.74 -0.60
CA LEU A 222 18.34 24.05 0.40
C LEU A 222 18.75 22.58 0.55
N VAL A 223 18.81 21.87 -0.59
CA VAL A 223 18.97 20.41 -0.63
C VAL A 223 20.40 19.93 -0.85
N GLY A 224 21.27 20.83 -1.30
CA GLY A 224 22.68 20.56 -1.53
C GLY A 224 23.47 20.55 -0.23
N GLU A 225 24.46 19.68 -0.17
CA GLU A 225 25.41 19.63 0.93
C GLU A 225 26.79 20.07 0.48
N LYS A 226 27.49 20.79 1.36
CA LYS A 226 28.89 21.09 1.12
C LYS A 226 29.66 19.78 1.15
N ASN A 227 30.41 19.50 0.10
CA ASN A 227 31.30 18.34 0.09
C ASN A 227 32.34 18.48 1.20
N LYS A 228 32.43 17.47 2.07
CA LYS A 228 33.38 17.45 3.20
C LYS A 228 34.78 17.02 2.79
N GLU A 229 34.91 16.43 1.61
CA GLU A 229 36.17 15.96 1.04
C GLU A 229 36.74 17.02 0.10
N ALA A 230 38.00 17.39 0.31
CA ALA A 230 38.69 18.42 -0.48
C ALA A 230 39.03 17.97 -1.92
N THR A 231 38.80 16.69 -2.25
CA THR A 231 39.19 16.03 -3.51
C THR A 231 38.06 15.91 -4.53
N LYS A 232 36.85 16.40 -4.23
CA LYS A 232 35.70 16.30 -5.14
C LYS A 232 35.68 17.44 -6.16
N VAL A 233 35.17 17.14 -7.36
CA VAL A 233 35.20 18.06 -8.53
C VAL A 233 34.25 19.25 -8.39
N PHE A 234 33.22 19.12 -7.54
CA PHE A 234 32.21 20.13 -7.30
C PHE A 234 32.11 20.46 -5.81
N ASP A 235 31.93 21.73 -5.45
CA ASP A 235 31.81 22.15 -4.04
C ASP A 235 30.52 21.66 -3.37
N VAL A 236 29.46 21.47 -4.15
CA VAL A 236 28.11 21.11 -3.67
C VAL A 236 27.68 19.76 -4.24
N TYR A 237 27.29 18.85 -3.35
CA TYR A 237 26.61 17.60 -3.72
C TYR A 237 25.10 17.81 -3.76
N ASP A 238 24.49 17.77 -4.95
CA ASP A 238 23.04 17.83 -5.12
C ASP A 238 22.39 16.44 -4.93
N ARG A 239 21.53 16.30 -3.91
CA ARG A 239 20.92 15.00 -3.54
C ARG A 239 19.88 14.47 -4.54
N PHE A 240 19.28 15.36 -5.33
CA PHE A 240 18.25 14.98 -6.31
C PHE A 240 18.85 14.36 -7.58
N LEU A 241 20.17 14.48 -7.80
CA LEU A 241 20.96 13.85 -8.86
C LEU A 241 20.19 13.71 -10.18
N LEU A 242 20.16 14.72 -11.05
CA LEU A 242 19.39 14.67 -12.33
C LEU A 242 20.01 13.70 -13.38
N LEU A 243 20.60 12.58 -12.99
CA LEU A 243 21.36 11.67 -13.87
C LEU A 243 20.49 10.86 -14.85
N ASN A 244 19.17 10.87 -14.68
CA ASN A 244 18.20 10.21 -15.55
C ASN A 244 17.65 11.13 -16.66
N ILE A 245 18.14 12.37 -16.75
CA ILE A 245 17.73 13.32 -17.79
C ILE A 245 18.90 13.73 -18.64
N ASP A 246 18.59 14.21 -19.84
CA ASP A 246 19.52 14.87 -20.74
C ASP A 246 19.03 16.30 -21.01
N PHE A 247 19.77 17.30 -20.56
CA PHE A 247 19.43 18.71 -20.74
C PHE A 247 19.34 19.13 -22.21
N PHE A 248 19.88 18.37 -23.17
CA PHE A 248 19.73 18.65 -24.60
C PHE A 248 18.37 18.22 -25.15
N THR A 249 17.77 17.16 -24.59
CA THR A 249 16.50 16.57 -25.06
C THR A 249 15.32 16.82 -24.13
N LEU A 250 15.57 17.34 -22.93
CA LEU A 250 14.57 17.69 -21.92
C LEU A 250 13.53 18.70 -22.46
N ASN A 251 12.23 18.43 -22.26
CA ASN A 251 11.15 19.38 -22.55
C ASN A 251 10.18 19.51 -21.36
N VAL A 252 9.47 20.65 -21.34
CA VAL A 252 8.42 20.92 -20.34
C VAL A 252 7.21 20.01 -20.59
N GLY A 253 6.66 19.42 -19.53
CA GLY A 253 5.44 18.61 -19.59
C GLY A 253 5.63 17.15 -20.04
N GLN A 254 6.80 16.54 -19.77
CA GLN A 254 7.17 15.23 -20.31
C GLN A 254 6.95 14.01 -19.37
N SER A 255 6.38 14.11 -18.16
CA SER A 255 6.24 12.92 -17.29
C SER A 255 4.97 12.76 -16.47
N ASP A 256 4.75 11.50 -16.11
CA ASP A 256 4.04 11.07 -14.90
C ASP A 256 4.81 11.54 -13.66
N TYR A 257 4.23 12.45 -12.87
CA TYR A 257 4.83 12.98 -11.65
C TYR A 257 4.74 11.95 -10.54
N SER A 258 5.87 11.56 -9.96
CA SER A 258 5.94 10.54 -8.91
C SER A 258 6.75 10.99 -7.68
N SER A 259 7.48 12.11 -7.78
CA SER A 259 8.33 12.59 -6.68
C SER A 259 8.62 14.11 -6.77
N GLY A 260 9.06 14.71 -5.66
CA GLY A 260 9.51 16.11 -5.62
C GLY A 260 10.67 16.43 -6.57
N ARG A 261 11.46 15.41 -6.95
CA ARG A 261 12.51 15.51 -7.97
C ARG A 261 11.96 15.89 -9.35
N ASP A 262 10.75 15.45 -9.69
CA ASP A 262 10.12 15.77 -10.97
C ASP A 262 9.81 17.28 -11.08
N ASN A 263 9.47 17.93 -9.97
CA ASN A 263 9.29 19.39 -9.94
C ASN A 263 10.61 20.14 -10.24
N ILE A 264 11.74 19.63 -9.73
CA ILE A 264 13.08 20.20 -10.01
C ILE A 264 13.44 20.01 -11.48
N ARG A 265 13.10 18.84 -12.04
CA ARG A 265 13.30 18.53 -13.46
C ARG A 265 12.50 19.44 -14.38
N GLU A 266 11.23 19.69 -14.07
CA GLU A 266 10.39 20.62 -14.84
C GLU A 266 10.94 22.05 -14.78
N LEU A 267 11.41 22.50 -13.62
CA LEU A 267 12.10 23.79 -13.50
C LEU A 267 13.35 23.85 -14.39
N ALA A 268 14.15 22.79 -14.44
CA ALA A 268 15.28 22.66 -15.35
C ALA A 268 14.84 22.72 -16.84
N ALA A 269 13.72 22.09 -17.19
CA ALA A 269 13.15 22.13 -18.55
C ALA A 269 12.69 23.56 -18.93
N VAL A 270 12.10 24.29 -17.99
CA VAL A 270 11.75 25.71 -18.18
C VAL A 270 13.01 26.54 -18.43
N ILE A 271 14.07 26.35 -17.63
CA ILE A 271 15.34 27.08 -17.82
C ILE A 271 15.94 26.77 -19.19
N LYS A 272 15.97 25.50 -19.61
CA LYS A 272 16.45 25.10 -20.94
C LYS A 272 15.70 25.86 -22.04
N LYS A 273 14.37 25.77 -22.05
CA LYS A 273 13.52 26.41 -23.07
C LYS A 273 13.68 27.94 -23.10
N LEU A 274 13.78 28.58 -21.93
CA LEU A 274 14.01 30.02 -21.84
C LEU A 274 15.43 30.40 -22.28
N SER A 275 16.42 29.55 -22.05
CA SER A 275 17.80 29.75 -22.53
C SER A 275 17.88 29.68 -24.04
N GLU A 276 17.23 28.71 -24.67
CA GLU A 276 17.11 28.61 -26.14
C GLU A 276 16.44 29.86 -26.73
N LYS A 277 15.39 30.36 -26.06
CA LYS A 277 14.65 31.54 -26.48
C LYS A 277 15.42 32.86 -26.31
N THR A 278 16.36 32.92 -25.37
CA THR A 278 17.12 34.13 -25.03
C THR A 278 18.56 34.04 -25.53
N ILE A 279 19.42 33.31 -24.81
CA ILE A 279 20.83 33.12 -25.15
C ILE A 279 20.97 32.40 -26.51
N GLY A 280 20.11 31.45 -26.83
CA GLY A 280 20.12 30.72 -28.10
C GLY A 280 19.47 31.46 -29.27
N ALA A 281 18.98 32.70 -29.08
CA ALA A 281 18.34 33.45 -30.16
C ALA A 281 19.31 33.71 -31.32
N THR A 282 18.86 33.54 -32.56
CA THR A 282 19.70 33.65 -33.76
C THR A 282 20.32 35.04 -33.98
N ASN A 283 19.71 36.09 -33.42
CA ASN A 283 20.15 37.49 -33.58
C ASN A 283 20.88 38.05 -32.36
N ILE A 284 21.26 37.21 -31.37
CA ILE A 284 21.96 37.69 -30.18
C ILE A 284 23.43 38.02 -30.51
N SER A 285 23.93 39.13 -29.98
CA SER A 285 25.37 39.44 -30.07
C SER A 285 26.19 38.69 -29.03
N ASN A 286 27.48 38.48 -29.31
CA ASN A 286 28.42 37.84 -28.38
C ASN A 286 28.41 38.51 -26.98
N SER A 287 28.45 39.86 -26.92
CA SER A 287 28.41 40.58 -25.64
C SER A 287 27.11 40.33 -24.87
N GLN A 288 25.96 40.35 -25.54
CA GLN A 288 24.66 40.09 -24.89
C GLN A 288 24.58 38.67 -24.35
N ALA A 289 25.01 37.67 -25.13
CA ALA A 289 25.01 36.27 -24.70
C ALA A 289 25.92 36.08 -23.46
N LYS A 290 27.12 36.67 -23.47
CA LYS A 290 28.04 36.65 -22.33
C LYS A 290 27.49 37.36 -21.11
N ASP A 291 26.86 38.52 -21.28
CA ASP A 291 26.25 39.27 -20.19
C ASP A 291 25.13 38.45 -19.51
N MET A 292 24.27 37.81 -20.30
CA MET A 292 23.22 36.94 -19.77
C MET A 292 23.79 35.71 -19.07
N TYR A 293 24.81 35.05 -19.63
CA TYR A 293 25.47 33.92 -18.99
C TYR A 293 26.09 34.32 -17.65
N ASN A 294 26.83 35.44 -17.62
CA ASN A 294 27.46 35.95 -16.41
C ASN A 294 26.44 36.36 -15.34
N LYS A 295 25.28 36.87 -15.76
CA LYS A 295 24.21 37.31 -14.86
C LYS A 295 23.42 36.15 -14.25
N TYR A 296 23.11 35.11 -15.04
CA TYR A 296 22.13 34.08 -14.64
C TYR A 296 22.72 32.69 -14.41
N PHE A 297 23.80 32.32 -15.10
CA PHE A 297 24.36 30.96 -15.05
C PHE A 297 25.66 30.88 -14.26
N LYS A 298 26.57 31.84 -14.44
CA LYS A 298 27.82 31.89 -13.67
C LYS A 298 27.60 31.87 -12.15
N PRO A 299 26.59 32.57 -11.57
CA PRO A 299 26.33 32.56 -10.13
C PRO A 299 25.64 31.30 -9.60
N LEU A 300 25.19 30.38 -10.47
CA LEU A 300 24.56 29.13 -9.99
C LEU A 300 25.57 28.32 -9.16
N PRO A 301 25.13 27.68 -8.05
CA PRO A 301 26.00 26.88 -7.19
C PRO A 301 26.84 25.88 -7.97
N ASP A 302 28.07 25.62 -7.51
CA ASP A 302 28.97 24.66 -8.13
C ASP A 302 28.58 23.23 -7.72
N SER A 303 27.52 22.74 -8.36
CA SER A 303 27.03 21.37 -8.24
C SER A 303 27.05 20.68 -9.59
N ARG A 304 27.09 19.35 -9.58
CA ARG A 304 27.13 18.54 -10.81
C ARG A 304 25.94 18.82 -11.73
N SER A 305 24.73 18.90 -11.20
CA SER A 305 23.53 19.17 -12.00
C SER A 305 23.55 20.58 -12.60
N MET A 306 24.04 21.59 -11.86
CA MET A 306 24.16 22.96 -12.38
C MET A 306 25.27 23.09 -13.42
N TRP A 307 26.36 22.35 -13.26
CA TRP A 307 27.43 22.29 -14.24
C TRP A 307 26.96 21.67 -15.57
N ARG A 308 26.20 20.56 -15.53
CA ARG A 308 25.58 19.95 -16.72
C ARG A 308 24.63 20.92 -17.44
N LEU A 309 23.84 21.68 -16.69
CA LEU A 309 23.00 22.76 -17.25
C LEU A 309 23.85 23.86 -17.90
N LYS A 310 24.95 24.29 -17.27
CA LYS A 310 25.87 25.29 -17.83
C LYS A 310 26.49 24.81 -19.14
N LEU A 311 26.88 23.54 -19.25
CA LEU A 311 27.39 22.94 -20.49
C LEU A 311 26.39 23.07 -21.63
N PHE A 312 25.12 22.72 -21.40
CA PHE A 312 24.06 22.92 -22.38
C PHE A 312 24.01 24.38 -22.86
N VAL A 313 23.99 25.35 -21.94
CA VAL A 313 23.89 26.78 -22.28
C VAL A 313 25.10 27.29 -23.07
N LEU A 314 26.32 26.89 -22.68
CA LEU A 314 27.55 27.26 -23.39
C LEU A 314 27.54 26.78 -24.85
N THR A 315 26.87 25.65 -25.12
CA THR A 315 26.78 25.06 -26.47
C THR A 315 25.72 25.68 -27.36
N LEU A 316 24.89 26.62 -26.86
CA LEU A 316 23.93 27.34 -27.69
C LEU A 316 24.63 28.23 -28.73
N HIS A 317 25.80 28.78 -28.39
CA HIS A 317 26.70 29.50 -29.30
C HIS A 317 28.17 29.19 -28.97
N PRO A 318 28.71 28.03 -29.40
CA PRO A 318 30.06 27.59 -29.03
C PRO A 318 31.15 28.62 -29.37
N GLU A 319 31.01 29.32 -30.49
CA GLU A 319 31.94 30.37 -30.94
C GLU A 319 32.07 31.54 -29.95
N PHE A 320 31.01 31.85 -29.20
CA PHE A 320 31.04 32.92 -28.20
C PHE A 320 31.74 32.46 -26.93
N PHE A 321 31.67 31.17 -26.61
CA PHE A 321 32.07 30.58 -25.34
C PHE A 321 33.27 29.62 -25.44
N LYS A 322 34.12 29.77 -26.46
CA LYS A 322 35.26 28.87 -26.72
C LYS A 322 36.15 28.66 -25.49
N GLU A 323 36.54 29.72 -24.79
CA GLU A 323 37.41 29.63 -23.62
C GLU A 323 36.69 28.98 -22.43
N GLU A 324 35.42 29.30 -22.23
CA GLU A 324 34.58 28.70 -21.19
C GLU A 324 34.38 27.19 -21.44
N LEU A 325 34.13 26.78 -22.68
CA LEU A 325 34.01 25.37 -23.08
C LEU A 325 35.32 24.61 -22.91
N LYS A 326 36.45 25.19 -23.36
CA LYS A 326 37.79 24.62 -23.12
C LYS A 326 38.01 24.34 -21.63
N ASN A 327 37.72 25.33 -20.77
CA ASN A 327 37.88 25.15 -19.33
C ASN A 327 36.98 24.04 -18.76
N GLN A 328 35.77 23.84 -19.31
CA GLN A 328 34.90 22.75 -18.85
C GLN A 328 35.34 21.36 -19.33
N PHE A 329 35.86 21.24 -20.55
CA PHE A 329 36.34 19.95 -21.07
C PHE A 329 37.58 19.45 -20.30
N TRP A 330 38.50 20.34 -19.93
CA TRP A 330 39.72 19.91 -19.22
C TRP A 330 39.46 19.48 -17.77
N LYS A 331 38.30 19.80 -17.17
CA LYS A 331 37.92 19.31 -15.84
C LYS A 331 37.95 17.78 -15.72
N LEU A 332 37.77 17.05 -16.82
CA LEU A 332 37.87 15.59 -16.86
C LEU A 332 39.20 15.08 -16.29
N PHE A 333 40.28 15.78 -16.59
CA PHE A 333 41.64 15.35 -16.23
C PHE A 333 42.04 15.75 -14.80
N ASP A 334 41.31 16.70 -14.21
CA ASP A 334 41.51 17.15 -12.83
C ASP A 334 40.68 16.32 -11.83
N ALA A 335 39.79 15.45 -12.31
CA ALA A 335 38.92 14.63 -11.48
C ALA A 335 39.60 13.33 -11.02
N ASP A 336 39.61 13.08 -9.71
CA ASP A 336 40.05 11.81 -9.13
C ASP A 336 39.16 10.65 -9.62
N ASN A 337 37.84 10.89 -9.61
CA ASN A 337 36.82 10.00 -10.14
C ASN A 337 36.16 10.62 -11.39
N TYR A 338 36.64 10.24 -12.57
CA TYR A 338 36.12 10.75 -13.85
C TYR A 338 34.63 10.47 -14.06
N SER A 339 34.05 9.48 -13.37
CA SER A 339 32.61 9.23 -13.45
C SER A 339 31.81 10.44 -12.99
N GLU A 340 32.31 11.29 -12.09
CA GLU A 340 31.63 12.53 -11.70
C GLU A 340 31.47 13.53 -12.86
N ILE A 341 32.33 13.45 -13.87
CA ILE A 341 32.29 14.27 -15.08
C ILE A 341 31.46 13.61 -16.18
N ILE A 342 31.70 12.33 -16.44
CA ILE A 342 31.11 11.66 -17.61
C ILE A 342 29.76 10.98 -17.36
N SER A 343 29.30 10.79 -16.10
CA SER A 343 27.92 10.32 -15.92
C SER A 343 26.92 11.44 -16.25
N GLY A 344 26.20 11.25 -17.34
CA GLY A 344 25.22 12.16 -17.93
C GLY A 344 25.59 12.41 -19.39
N ALA A 345 24.60 12.72 -20.23
CA ALA A 345 24.85 12.94 -21.65
C ALA A 345 25.57 14.27 -21.95
N GLU A 346 25.56 15.24 -21.03
CA GLU A 346 25.82 16.64 -21.34
C GLU A 346 27.28 16.96 -21.60
N TYR A 347 28.21 16.29 -20.92
CA TYR A 347 29.64 16.47 -21.16
C TYR A 347 29.99 16.11 -22.59
N GLU A 348 29.61 14.89 -22.98
CA GLU A 348 29.85 14.33 -24.29
C GLU A 348 29.09 15.04 -25.40
N ARG A 349 27.81 15.39 -25.18
CA ARG A 349 27.04 16.22 -26.13
C ARG A 349 27.64 17.61 -26.29
N ALA A 350 28.12 18.23 -25.21
CA ALA A 350 28.80 19.51 -25.28
C ALA A 350 30.13 19.40 -26.03
N LEU A 351 30.88 18.32 -25.83
CA LEU A 351 32.11 18.03 -26.57
C LEU A 351 31.79 17.89 -28.07
N LYS A 352 30.83 17.04 -28.46
CA LYS A 352 30.39 16.84 -29.85
C LYS A 352 30.03 18.17 -30.54
N LYS A 353 29.37 19.10 -29.85
CA LYS A 353 28.96 20.40 -30.40
C LYS A 353 30.04 21.49 -30.35
N GLY A 354 30.92 21.47 -29.35
CA GLY A 354 31.82 22.56 -29.03
C GLY A 354 33.28 22.31 -29.40
N PHE A 355 33.68 21.07 -29.71
CA PHE A 355 35.09 20.75 -29.95
C PHE A 355 35.65 21.43 -31.20
N ALA A 356 34.84 21.57 -32.25
CA ALA A 356 35.25 22.18 -33.53
C ALA A 356 35.78 23.61 -33.38
N VAL A 357 35.27 24.39 -32.41
CA VAL A 357 35.64 25.80 -32.21
C VAL A 357 36.96 25.98 -31.47
N LEU A 358 37.51 24.92 -30.86
CA LEU A 358 38.81 24.96 -30.18
C LEU A 358 39.96 25.25 -31.15
N SER A 359 41.09 25.73 -30.64
CA SER A 359 42.29 25.88 -31.49
C SER A 359 42.83 24.49 -31.85
N GLU A 360 43.50 24.35 -32.99
CA GLU A 360 44.10 23.06 -33.38
C GLU A 360 45.08 22.55 -32.31
N ALA A 361 45.85 23.44 -31.68
CA ALA A 361 46.74 23.10 -30.56
C ALA A 361 45.97 22.50 -29.38
N ASP A 362 44.81 23.05 -29.02
CA ASP A 362 43.98 22.54 -27.92
C ASP A 362 43.33 21.20 -28.28
N LYS A 363 42.90 21.00 -29.54
CA LYS A 363 42.31 19.74 -29.99
C LYS A 363 43.29 18.59 -29.84
N HIS A 364 44.51 18.75 -30.35
CA HIS A 364 45.57 17.75 -30.26
C HIS A 364 45.99 17.49 -28.80
N ASP A 365 46.08 18.52 -27.94
CA ASP A 365 46.34 18.34 -26.51
C ASP A 365 45.25 17.50 -25.83
N TYR A 366 43.98 17.81 -26.11
CA TYR A 366 42.85 17.10 -25.52
C TYR A 366 42.83 15.61 -25.89
N ILE A 367 42.96 15.30 -27.19
CA ILE A 367 42.98 13.92 -27.71
C ILE A 367 44.09 13.12 -27.00
N LYS A 368 45.30 13.68 -26.97
CA LYS A 368 46.44 13.07 -26.29
C LYS A 368 46.14 12.80 -24.81
N LYS A 369 45.56 13.77 -24.10
CA LYS A 369 45.21 13.61 -22.68
C LYS A 369 44.14 12.55 -22.43
N VAL A 370 43.13 12.41 -23.29
CA VAL A 370 42.11 11.34 -23.16
C VAL A 370 42.77 9.97 -23.25
N ILE A 371 43.62 9.76 -24.26
CA ILE A 371 44.36 8.51 -24.46
C ILE A 371 45.23 8.21 -23.24
N GLU A 372 46.04 9.17 -22.79
CA GLU A 372 46.93 9.00 -21.64
C GLU A 372 46.16 8.72 -20.34
N TYR A 373 45.07 9.46 -20.09
CA TYR A 373 44.29 9.36 -18.85
C TYR A 373 43.56 8.02 -18.73
N PHE A 374 42.80 7.60 -19.74
CA PHE A 374 42.03 6.36 -19.66
C PHE A 374 42.90 5.12 -19.77
N LYS A 375 44.03 5.19 -20.50
CA LYS A 375 45.00 4.10 -20.53
C LYS A 375 45.65 3.89 -19.17
N LYS A 376 45.97 4.98 -18.46
CA LYS A 376 46.47 4.90 -17.08
C LYS A 376 45.43 4.29 -16.14
N LYS A 377 44.17 4.72 -16.22
CA LYS A 377 43.08 4.15 -15.39
C LYS A 377 42.85 2.67 -15.66
N ASP A 378 42.94 2.22 -16.92
CA ASP A 378 42.85 0.79 -17.26
C ASP A 378 44.05 -0.02 -16.78
N GLN A 379 45.25 0.57 -16.71
CA GLN A 379 46.44 -0.07 -16.14
C GLN A 379 46.36 -0.19 -14.60
N ASP A 380 45.71 0.77 -13.95
CA ASP A 380 45.55 0.83 -12.50
C ASP A 380 44.34 0.01 -11.98
N LYS A 381 43.65 -0.75 -12.83
CA LYS A 381 42.45 -1.52 -12.46
C LYS A 381 42.76 -2.67 -11.50
N GLU A 382 41.89 -2.88 -10.51
CA GLU A 382 42.07 -3.95 -9.51
C GLU A 382 41.67 -5.33 -10.05
N ASN A 383 40.85 -5.36 -11.10
CA ASN A 383 40.32 -6.58 -11.69
C ASN A 383 40.43 -6.55 -13.23
N GLU A 384 41.04 -7.59 -13.80
CA GLU A 384 41.26 -7.68 -15.26
C GLU A 384 39.95 -7.69 -16.08
N LYS A 385 38.80 -7.96 -15.44
CA LYS A 385 37.48 -7.92 -16.08
C LYS A 385 36.90 -6.49 -16.21
N GLU A 386 37.54 -5.47 -15.65
CA GLU A 386 37.07 -4.09 -15.63
C GLU A 386 37.43 -3.35 -16.94
N ASN A 387 36.70 -3.64 -18.01
CA ASN A 387 36.96 -3.02 -19.33
C ASN A 387 36.22 -1.67 -19.55
N TRP A 388 35.52 -1.15 -18.54
CA TRP A 388 34.75 0.10 -18.68
C TRP A 388 35.63 1.35 -18.87
N HIS A 389 36.89 1.33 -18.41
CA HIS A 389 37.79 2.48 -18.56
C HIS A 389 38.10 2.78 -20.03
N LEU A 390 38.55 1.77 -20.78
CA LEU A 390 38.79 1.90 -22.22
C LEU A 390 37.51 2.16 -22.99
N ARG A 391 36.37 1.59 -22.56
CA ARG A 391 35.06 1.87 -23.16
C ARG A 391 34.71 3.37 -23.06
N HIS A 392 34.80 3.97 -21.87
CA HIS A 392 34.48 5.40 -21.72
C HIS A 392 35.42 6.33 -22.48
N GLY A 393 36.73 6.00 -22.54
CA GLY A 393 37.65 6.74 -23.40
C GLY A 393 37.31 6.59 -24.89
N SER A 394 36.88 5.39 -25.31
CA SER A 394 36.43 5.10 -26.68
C SER A 394 35.19 5.90 -27.06
N GLU A 395 34.20 5.98 -26.15
CA GLU A 395 32.98 6.77 -26.30
C GLU A 395 33.33 8.26 -26.54
N ILE A 396 34.22 8.84 -25.74
CA ILE A 396 34.69 10.23 -25.92
C ILE A 396 35.43 10.43 -27.25
N LEU A 397 36.37 9.55 -27.60
CA LEU A 397 37.19 9.68 -28.82
C LEU A 397 36.35 9.52 -30.08
N SER A 398 35.32 8.68 -30.05
CA SER A 398 34.37 8.51 -31.17
C SER A 398 33.63 9.80 -31.50
N LEU A 399 33.31 10.63 -30.50
CA LEU A 399 32.59 11.90 -30.71
C LEU A 399 33.43 12.98 -31.41
N ILE A 400 34.76 12.84 -31.40
CA ILE A 400 35.72 13.83 -31.92
C ILE A 400 36.63 13.25 -33.01
N GLU A 401 36.33 12.06 -33.53
CA GLU A 401 37.17 11.35 -34.50
C GLU A 401 37.46 12.19 -35.75
N ASP A 402 36.48 12.96 -36.22
CA ASP A 402 36.60 13.82 -37.40
C ASP A 402 37.65 14.94 -37.27
N HIS A 403 38.11 15.21 -36.04
CA HIS A 403 39.13 16.21 -35.74
C HIS A 403 40.52 15.61 -35.53
N MET A 404 40.68 14.29 -35.71
CA MET A 404 41.95 13.58 -35.54
C MET A 404 42.72 13.42 -36.86
N THR A 405 44.04 13.58 -36.79
CA THR A 405 44.95 13.19 -37.87
C THR A 405 44.97 11.67 -38.08
N ALA A 406 45.50 11.22 -39.22
CA ALA A 406 45.64 9.79 -39.48
C ALA A 406 46.54 9.08 -38.45
N ASP A 407 47.62 9.75 -38.04
CA ASP A 407 48.58 9.24 -37.05
C ASP A 407 47.93 9.08 -35.67
N GLU A 408 47.13 10.06 -35.23
CA GLU A 408 46.41 10.01 -33.94
C GLU A 408 45.35 8.89 -33.91
N ARG A 409 44.70 8.61 -35.05
CA ARG A 409 43.75 7.48 -35.16
C ARG A 409 44.46 6.13 -35.03
N GLU A 410 45.60 5.99 -35.71
CA GLU A 410 46.41 4.78 -35.61
C GLU A 410 46.95 4.58 -34.18
N GLU A 411 47.41 5.65 -33.52
CA GLU A 411 47.89 5.60 -32.14
C GLU A 411 46.78 5.23 -31.14
N THR A 412 45.59 5.80 -31.31
CA THR A 412 44.40 5.50 -30.50
C THR A 412 44.01 4.02 -30.58
N GLN A 413 43.95 3.46 -31.78
CA GLN A 413 43.64 2.04 -31.98
C GLN A 413 44.72 1.12 -31.40
N LYS A 414 46.00 1.47 -31.58
CA LYS A 414 47.12 0.75 -30.94
C LYS A 414 47.08 0.80 -29.42
N ALA A 415 46.48 1.84 -28.84
CA ALA A 415 46.28 1.96 -27.40
C ALA A 415 45.09 1.16 -26.86
N GLY A 416 44.30 0.51 -27.73
CA GLY A 416 43.20 -0.40 -27.35
C GLY A 416 41.81 0.24 -27.35
N PHE A 417 41.67 1.49 -27.80
CA PHE A 417 40.39 2.17 -27.95
C PHE A 417 39.70 1.79 -29.28
N VAL A 418 38.37 1.83 -29.29
CA VAL A 418 37.54 1.48 -30.46
C VAL A 418 36.70 2.68 -30.87
N PHE A 419 36.64 2.99 -32.16
CA PHE A 419 35.76 4.03 -32.68
C PHE A 419 34.38 3.45 -32.99
N ASP A 420 33.34 4.13 -32.50
CA ASP A 420 31.94 3.87 -32.84
C ASP A 420 31.32 5.13 -33.46
N PRO A 421 31.26 5.24 -34.80
CA PRO A 421 30.74 6.44 -35.47
C PRO A 421 29.24 6.67 -35.21
N ASP A 422 28.51 5.64 -34.77
CA ASP A 422 27.08 5.70 -34.48
C ASP A 422 26.80 5.99 -32.99
N TYR A 423 27.84 6.22 -32.18
CA TYR A 423 27.70 6.49 -30.76
C TYR A 423 26.92 7.79 -30.48
N GLU A 424 25.88 7.67 -29.66
CA GLU A 424 25.09 8.79 -29.14
C GLU A 424 25.09 8.80 -27.61
N PRO A 425 25.44 9.93 -26.96
CA PRO A 425 25.42 10.02 -25.51
C PRO A 425 24.01 9.89 -24.92
N GLU A 426 23.87 9.09 -23.86
CA GLU A 426 22.61 8.84 -23.16
C GLU A 426 22.69 9.19 -21.66
N PRO A 427 21.55 9.44 -20.98
CA PRO A 427 21.54 9.60 -19.53
C PRO A 427 22.06 8.34 -18.82
N SER A 428 22.84 8.50 -17.75
CA SER A 428 23.45 7.38 -17.03
C SER A 428 22.46 6.47 -16.30
N ILE A 429 21.25 6.97 -16.03
CA ILE A 429 20.15 6.17 -15.49
C ILE A 429 19.08 6.10 -16.58
N GLY A 430 18.98 4.94 -17.23
CA GLY A 430 17.95 4.67 -18.22
C GLY A 430 16.53 4.59 -17.63
N LYS A 431 15.52 4.42 -18.49
CA LYS A 431 14.14 4.16 -18.05
C LYS A 431 14.11 2.90 -17.18
N MET A 432 13.62 3.01 -15.94
CA MET A 432 13.37 1.83 -15.11
C MET A 432 12.42 0.90 -15.87
N ARG A 433 12.88 -0.31 -16.19
CA ARG A 433 12.02 -1.37 -16.69
C ARG A 433 11.53 -2.14 -15.47
N GLY A 434 10.21 -2.19 -15.30
CA GLY A 434 9.56 -3.06 -14.33
C GLY A 434 8.67 -4.05 -15.06
N GLY A 435 8.49 -5.24 -14.50
CA GLY A 435 7.65 -6.28 -15.11
C GLY A 435 7.70 -7.57 -14.32
N THR A 436 6.91 -8.54 -14.76
CA THR A 436 6.93 -9.90 -14.23
C THR A 436 8.07 -10.68 -14.87
N VAL A 437 8.87 -11.35 -14.05
CA VAL A 437 9.91 -12.27 -14.55
C VAL A 437 9.22 -13.51 -15.14
N VAL A 438 9.50 -13.78 -16.42
CA VAL A 438 9.03 -14.96 -17.16
C VAL A 438 10.26 -15.77 -17.59
N PRO A 439 10.69 -16.74 -16.79
CA PRO A 439 11.87 -17.54 -17.10
C PRO A 439 11.65 -18.37 -18.38
N ARG A 440 12.74 -18.67 -19.07
CA ARG A 440 12.75 -19.44 -20.32
C ARG A 440 13.63 -20.67 -20.16
N GLY A 441 13.19 -21.79 -20.71
CA GLY A 441 14.05 -22.95 -20.91
C GLY A 441 14.98 -22.79 -22.12
N PRO A 442 15.94 -23.72 -22.30
CA PRO A 442 16.94 -23.71 -23.37
C PRO A 442 16.35 -24.07 -24.74
N ILE A 443 15.14 -24.65 -24.77
CA ILE A 443 14.40 -25.04 -25.97
C ILE A 443 12.93 -24.63 -25.83
N THR A 444 12.19 -24.68 -26.94
CA THR A 444 10.75 -24.39 -26.94
C THR A 444 9.93 -25.52 -26.33
N GLU A 445 8.69 -25.22 -25.93
CA GLU A 445 7.76 -26.23 -25.44
C GLU A 445 7.48 -27.33 -26.48
N GLN A 446 7.44 -27.00 -27.77
CA GLN A 446 7.21 -28.00 -28.83
C GLN A 446 8.38 -28.97 -28.95
N GLU A 447 9.62 -28.46 -28.91
CA GLU A 447 10.82 -29.28 -28.93
C GLU A 447 10.92 -30.14 -27.66
N PHE A 448 10.58 -29.57 -26.49
CA PHE A 448 10.60 -30.29 -25.22
C PHE A 448 9.66 -31.50 -25.23
N ASN A 449 8.42 -31.34 -25.72
CA ASN A 449 7.43 -32.43 -25.76
C ASN A 449 7.81 -33.57 -26.72
N GLN A 450 8.74 -33.34 -27.66
CA GLN A 450 9.22 -34.37 -28.61
C GLN A 450 10.36 -35.21 -28.05
N LEU A 451 11.01 -34.77 -26.96
CA LEU A 451 12.11 -35.50 -26.35
C LEU A 451 11.59 -36.71 -25.53
N PRO A 452 12.30 -37.85 -25.59
CA PRO A 452 12.15 -38.92 -24.61
C PRO A 452 12.41 -38.41 -23.19
N ILE A 453 11.65 -38.91 -22.21
CA ILE A 453 11.80 -38.49 -20.80
C ILE A 453 13.20 -38.81 -20.25
N GLU A 454 13.81 -39.90 -20.71
CA GLU A 454 15.20 -40.28 -20.41
C GLU A 454 16.19 -39.20 -20.86
N ASP A 455 16.01 -38.67 -22.07
CA ASP A 455 16.86 -37.63 -22.62
C ASP A 455 16.66 -36.30 -21.86
N ILE A 456 15.41 -35.98 -21.49
CA ILE A 456 15.10 -34.81 -20.64
C ILE A 456 15.86 -34.93 -19.30
N SER A 457 15.76 -36.06 -18.61
CA SER A 457 16.46 -36.28 -17.33
C SER A 457 17.98 -36.25 -17.48
N ALA A 458 18.52 -36.89 -18.53
CA ALA A 458 19.95 -36.86 -18.83
C ALA A 458 20.45 -35.43 -19.08
N LYS A 459 19.67 -34.60 -19.77
CA LYS A 459 19.99 -33.19 -20.00
C LYS A 459 19.92 -32.38 -18.71
N MET A 460 18.89 -32.54 -17.87
CA MET A 460 18.81 -31.88 -16.56
C MET A 460 20.01 -32.15 -15.65
N ARG A 461 20.60 -33.35 -15.73
CA ARG A 461 21.78 -33.75 -14.95
C ARG A 461 23.10 -33.21 -15.49
N ASN A 462 23.14 -32.87 -16.78
CA ASN A 462 24.40 -32.59 -17.48
C ASN A 462 24.40 -31.25 -18.19
N GLU A 463 23.48 -31.00 -19.12
CA GLU A 463 23.48 -29.83 -20.01
C GLU A 463 22.68 -28.66 -19.44
N TRP A 464 21.58 -28.96 -18.75
CA TRP A 464 20.63 -28.00 -18.21
C TRP A 464 20.79 -27.86 -16.70
N THR A 465 22.00 -27.96 -16.17
CA THR A 465 22.28 -27.60 -14.77
C THR A 465 22.12 -26.08 -14.59
N PRO A 466 21.69 -25.58 -13.41
CA PRO A 466 21.54 -24.14 -13.17
C PRO A 466 22.76 -23.32 -13.61
N GLU A 467 23.97 -23.77 -13.28
CA GLU A 467 25.23 -23.09 -13.58
C GLU A 467 25.45 -22.91 -15.09
N LYS A 468 25.21 -23.98 -15.88
CA LYS A 468 25.34 -23.96 -17.34
C LYS A 468 24.27 -23.11 -18.03
N LEU A 469 23.05 -23.10 -17.51
CA LEU A 469 21.97 -22.25 -18.07
C LEU A 469 22.27 -20.77 -17.85
N VAL A 470 22.80 -20.41 -16.68
CA VAL A 470 23.25 -19.05 -16.40
C VAL A 470 24.42 -18.66 -17.30
N GLU A 471 25.39 -19.55 -17.54
CA GLU A 471 26.48 -19.30 -18.48
C GLU A 471 26.02 -19.11 -19.93
N GLN A 472 24.94 -19.80 -20.34
CA GLN A 472 24.33 -19.66 -21.66
C GLN A 472 23.43 -18.42 -21.80
N ASN A 473 23.03 -17.79 -20.69
CA ASN A 473 22.17 -16.63 -20.71
C ASN A 473 22.93 -15.37 -21.16
N THR A 474 23.01 -15.16 -22.47
CA THR A 474 23.68 -14.00 -23.11
C THR A 474 22.80 -12.75 -23.20
N SER A 475 21.55 -12.84 -22.73
CA SER A 475 20.57 -11.74 -22.78
C SER A 475 20.60 -10.94 -21.48
N ASP A 476 20.77 -9.61 -21.60
CA ASP A 476 20.65 -8.67 -20.47
C ASP A 476 19.20 -8.42 -20.03
N ASP A 477 18.21 -9.07 -20.65
CA ASP A 477 16.80 -8.99 -20.25
C ASP A 477 16.51 -9.78 -18.97
N PHE A 478 16.61 -9.10 -17.83
CA PHE A 478 16.32 -9.65 -16.51
C PHE A 478 14.86 -10.14 -16.33
N LEU A 479 13.92 -9.70 -17.18
CA LEU A 479 12.53 -10.16 -17.14
C LEU A 479 12.34 -11.48 -17.87
N ARG A 480 13.31 -11.93 -18.68
CA ARG A 480 13.23 -13.18 -19.45
C ARG A 480 14.50 -14.01 -19.33
N PRO A 481 14.92 -14.37 -18.10
CA PRO A 481 16.16 -15.11 -17.89
C PRO A 481 16.07 -16.52 -18.47
N LEU A 482 17.18 -17.01 -19.04
CA LEU A 482 17.39 -18.43 -19.31
C LEU A 482 17.92 -19.09 -18.03
N ASN A 483 17.11 -19.92 -17.36
CA ASN A 483 17.49 -20.53 -16.09
C ASN A 483 16.74 -21.84 -15.80
N ALA A 484 17.05 -22.45 -14.65
CA ALA A 484 16.49 -23.74 -14.25
C ALA A 484 14.97 -23.71 -14.02
N GLU A 485 14.41 -22.59 -13.52
CA GLU A 485 12.96 -22.42 -13.36
C GLU A 485 12.25 -22.51 -14.71
N GLY A 486 12.84 -21.96 -15.78
CA GLY A 486 12.29 -22.08 -17.13
C GLY A 486 12.24 -23.52 -17.64
N VAL A 487 13.20 -24.37 -17.25
CA VAL A 487 13.16 -25.82 -17.52
C VAL A 487 12.10 -26.51 -16.64
N GLY A 488 11.97 -26.10 -15.37
CA GLY A 488 10.92 -26.56 -14.47
C GLY A 488 9.51 -26.27 -15.01
N ASP A 489 9.31 -25.09 -15.61
CA ASP A 489 8.07 -24.71 -16.29
C ASP A 489 7.75 -25.60 -17.49
N LEU A 490 8.74 -25.92 -18.32
CA LEU A 490 8.57 -26.85 -19.44
C LEU A 490 8.14 -28.24 -18.94
N LEU A 491 8.78 -28.72 -17.87
CA LEU A 491 8.44 -30.00 -17.22
C LEU A 491 6.99 -30.01 -16.71
N ARG A 492 6.58 -28.97 -15.97
CA ARG A 492 5.20 -28.85 -15.43
C ARG A 492 4.14 -28.82 -16.52
N LYS A 493 4.44 -28.24 -17.68
CA LYS A 493 3.52 -28.18 -18.84
C LYS A 493 3.45 -29.47 -19.65
N ASP A 494 4.50 -30.29 -19.64
CA ASP A 494 4.54 -31.54 -20.39
C ASP A 494 3.95 -32.72 -19.60
N ILE A 495 4.05 -32.72 -18.26
CA ILE A 495 3.49 -33.77 -17.39
C ILE A 495 2.00 -34.08 -17.69
N PRO A 496 1.08 -33.10 -17.81
CA PRO A 496 -0.32 -33.38 -18.15
C PRO A 496 -0.51 -34.08 -19.50
N LYS A 497 0.41 -33.90 -20.46
CA LYS A 497 0.29 -34.47 -21.82
C LYS A 497 0.72 -35.93 -21.89
N ARG A 498 1.64 -36.36 -21.02
CA ARG A 498 2.24 -37.70 -21.02
C ARG A 498 2.30 -38.32 -19.62
N LEU A 499 1.27 -38.09 -18.81
CA LEU A 499 1.24 -38.39 -17.37
C LEU A 499 1.74 -39.79 -17.02
N GLN A 500 1.17 -40.84 -17.63
CA GLN A 500 1.52 -42.22 -17.29
C GLN A 500 3.00 -42.52 -17.57
N GLU A 501 3.60 -41.91 -18.59
CA GLU A 501 5.02 -42.07 -18.89
C GLU A 501 5.90 -41.43 -17.82
N TYR A 502 5.55 -40.22 -17.36
CA TYR A 502 6.22 -39.53 -16.26
C TYR A 502 6.09 -40.24 -14.91
N VAL A 503 4.94 -40.89 -14.68
CA VAL A 503 4.70 -41.71 -13.48
C VAL A 503 5.58 -42.97 -13.51
N ASN A 504 5.53 -43.74 -14.61
CA ASN A 504 6.33 -44.97 -14.76
C ASN A 504 7.85 -44.71 -14.69
N LYS A 505 8.28 -43.48 -14.99
CA LYS A 505 9.69 -43.06 -14.99
C LYS A 505 10.01 -42.11 -13.83
N ALA A 506 9.22 -42.09 -12.76
CA ALA A 506 9.43 -41.23 -11.60
C ALA A 506 10.85 -41.33 -11.02
N TYR A 507 11.46 -42.53 -11.07
CA TYR A 507 12.83 -42.79 -10.60
C TYR A 507 13.90 -41.92 -11.28
N LEU A 508 13.64 -41.39 -12.49
CA LEU A 508 14.57 -40.50 -13.19
C LEU A 508 14.68 -39.11 -12.58
N PHE A 509 13.71 -38.71 -11.76
CA PHE A 509 13.60 -37.37 -11.15
C PHE A 509 14.15 -37.31 -9.73
N PHE A 510 14.96 -38.29 -9.33
CA PHE A 510 15.75 -38.22 -8.10
C PHE A 510 17.16 -38.76 -8.32
N ASP A 511 18.12 -37.93 -7.94
CA ASP A 511 19.51 -38.30 -7.71
C ASP A 511 20.13 -37.21 -6.86
N ARG A 512 20.60 -37.59 -5.68
CA ARG A 512 21.10 -36.65 -4.69
C ARG A 512 22.33 -35.87 -5.17
N ILE A 513 23.13 -36.46 -6.07
CA ILE A 513 24.44 -35.93 -6.48
C ILE A 513 24.33 -35.18 -7.81
N SER A 514 23.70 -35.80 -8.81
CA SER A 514 23.77 -35.31 -10.19
C SER A 514 22.55 -34.52 -10.66
N LEU A 515 21.45 -34.50 -9.90
CA LEU A 515 20.24 -33.74 -10.25
C LEU A 515 20.01 -32.61 -9.24
N ASP A 516 19.84 -31.38 -9.71
CA ASP A 516 19.51 -30.27 -8.81
C ASP A 516 18.12 -30.47 -8.18
N PRO A 517 17.95 -30.26 -6.86
CA PRO A 517 16.68 -30.48 -6.17
C PRO A 517 15.53 -29.67 -6.76
N HIS A 518 15.80 -28.56 -7.44
CA HIS A 518 14.78 -27.76 -8.10
C HIS A 518 14.01 -28.56 -9.16
N TYR A 519 14.65 -29.52 -9.84
CA TYR A 519 13.99 -30.37 -10.82
C TYR A 519 13.12 -31.44 -10.19
N THR A 520 13.58 -32.07 -9.10
CA THR A 520 12.72 -32.95 -8.30
C THR A 520 11.51 -32.18 -7.77
N TYR A 521 11.70 -30.96 -7.25
CA TYR A 521 10.61 -30.10 -6.81
C TYR A 521 9.63 -29.79 -7.94
N SER A 522 10.12 -29.36 -9.11
CA SER A 522 9.27 -29.01 -10.26
C SER A 522 8.48 -30.21 -10.79
N TYR A 523 9.08 -31.40 -10.81
CA TYR A 523 8.39 -32.64 -11.13
C TYR A 523 7.21 -32.89 -10.17
N LEU A 524 7.47 -32.85 -8.86
CA LEU A 524 6.43 -33.09 -7.85
C LEU A 524 5.33 -32.03 -7.87
N ARG A 525 5.68 -30.76 -8.11
CA ARG A 525 4.70 -29.68 -8.29
C ARG A 525 3.81 -29.91 -9.50
N GLY A 526 4.37 -30.36 -10.63
CA GLY A 526 3.58 -30.71 -11.82
C GLY A 526 2.58 -31.83 -11.54
N ILE A 527 3.00 -32.88 -10.83
CA ILE A 527 2.11 -33.98 -10.40
C ILE A 527 1.02 -33.46 -9.44
N GLN A 528 1.40 -32.68 -8.43
CA GLN A 528 0.48 -32.11 -7.44
C GLN A 528 -0.59 -31.21 -8.08
N GLU A 529 -0.19 -30.32 -8.98
CA GLU A 529 -1.09 -29.40 -9.67
C GLU A 529 -2.08 -30.15 -10.56
N LEU A 530 -1.64 -31.22 -11.21
CA LEU A 530 -2.50 -32.06 -12.04
C LEU A 530 -3.54 -32.84 -11.23
N ILE A 531 -3.15 -33.48 -10.13
CA ILE A 531 -4.11 -34.20 -9.25
C ILE A 531 -5.19 -33.22 -8.75
N ARG A 532 -4.79 -32.02 -8.36
CA ARG A 532 -5.71 -30.98 -7.89
C ARG A 532 -6.66 -30.46 -8.98
N GLY A 533 -6.16 -30.31 -10.22
CA GLY A 533 -6.90 -29.72 -11.34
C GLY A 533 -7.79 -30.68 -12.13
N GLU A 534 -7.40 -31.94 -12.31
CA GLU A 534 -8.05 -32.90 -13.22
C GLU A 534 -8.38 -34.24 -12.54
N LYS A 535 -9.18 -34.18 -11.46
CA LYS A 535 -9.47 -35.29 -10.54
C LYS A 535 -10.02 -36.59 -11.17
N MET A 536 -10.61 -36.56 -12.37
CA MET A 536 -11.14 -37.75 -13.05
C MET A 536 -10.09 -38.51 -13.86
N ALA A 537 -9.13 -37.80 -14.49
CA ALA A 537 -8.10 -38.40 -15.34
C ALA A 537 -7.02 -39.15 -14.55
N VAL A 538 -6.88 -38.82 -13.26
CA VAL A 538 -5.86 -39.38 -12.36
C VAL A 538 -6.27 -40.65 -11.62
N ARG A 539 -7.53 -41.12 -11.78
CA ARG A 539 -8.07 -42.27 -11.03
C ARG A 539 -7.56 -43.63 -11.49
N GLU A 540 -7.16 -43.73 -12.76
CA GLU A 540 -6.68 -44.98 -13.37
C GLU A 540 -5.15 -45.10 -13.37
N VAL A 541 -4.45 -44.11 -12.82
CA VAL A 541 -2.99 -44.04 -12.78
C VAL A 541 -2.45 -44.94 -11.65
N ASP A 542 -1.48 -45.80 -11.96
CA ASP A 542 -0.73 -46.54 -10.94
C ASP A 542 0.38 -45.66 -10.33
N TRP A 543 0.17 -45.19 -9.11
CA TRP A 543 1.09 -44.29 -8.41
C TRP A 543 2.30 -44.99 -7.76
N GLN A 544 2.46 -46.31 -7.92
CA GLN A 544 3.53 -47.10 -7.28
C GLN A 544 4.93 -46.51 -7.51
N ASP A 545 5.26 -46.07 -8.72
CA ASP A 545 6.60 -45.55 -9.04
C ASP A 545 6.88 -44.18 -8.40
N VAL A 546 5.85 -43.33 -8.27
CA VAL A 546 5.95 -42.05 -7.54
C VAL A 546 6.10 -42.29 -6.03
N ILE A 547 5.42 -43.30 -5.48
CA ILE A 547 5.60 -43.69 -4.08
C ILE A 547 6.99 -44.29 -3.86
N SER A 548 7.47 -45.09 -4.80
CA SER A 548 8.83 -45.66 -4.77
C SER A 548 9.90 -44.57 -4.83
N LEU A 549 9.65 -43.48 -5.57
CA LEU A 549 10.47 -42.26 -5.55
C LEU A 549 10.51 -41.65 -4.15
N PHE A 550 9.36 -41.47 -3.48
CA PHE A 550 9.30 -40.96 -2.11
C PHE A 550 10.05 -41.86 -1.12
N VAL A 551 9.88 -43.18 -1.22
CA VAL A 551 10.62 -44.16 -0.41
C VAL A 551 12.12 -44.04 -0.64
N SER A 552 12.55 -43.80 -1.87
CA SER A 552 13.98 -43.62 -2.20
C SER A 552 14.56 -42.33 -1.62
N ILE A 553 13.81 -41.23 -1.69
CA ILE A 553 14.18 -39.95 -1.05
C ILE A 553 14.28 -40.12 0.47
N LYS A 554 13.27 -40.75 1.09
CA LYS A 554 13.26 -41.09 2.52
C LYS A 554 14.52 -41.88 2.90
N LYS A 555 14.79 -43.00 2.24
CA LYS A 555 15.96 -43.86 2.53
C LYS A 555 17.27 -43.10 2.39
N SER A 556 17.38 -42.23 1.38
CA SER A 556 18.56 -41.37 1.20
C SER A 556 18.71 -40.36 2.34
N GLY A 557 17.61 -39.76 2.79
CA GLY A 557 17.61 -38.81 3.91
C GLY A 557 17.86 -39.44 5.27
N GLU A 558 17.43 -40.69 5.48
CA GLU A 558 17.75 -41.48 6.68
C GLU A 558 19.21 -41.92 6.71
N ALA A 559 19.80 -42.22 5.55
CA ALA A 559 21.21 -42.57 5.44
C ALA A 559 22.12 -41.35 5.64
N GLU A 560 21.73 -40.19 5.11
CA GLU A 560 22.50 -38.95 5.21
C GLU A 560 21.54 -37.74 5.19
N VAL A 561 21.68 -36.81 6.13
CA VAL A 561 20.79 -35.63 6.23
C VAL A 561 20.95 -34.76 4.97
N PHE A 562 19.84 -34.28 4.38
CA PHE A 562 19.89 -33.37 3.24
C PHE A 562 20.37 -31.98 3.66
N ASP A 563 21.18 -31.33 2.81
CA ASP A 563 21.64 -29.96 3.03
C ASP A 563 20.45 -28.98 3.04
N GLN A 564 20.34 -28.25 4.15
CA GLN A 564 19.30 -27.24 4.42
C GLN A 564 19.81 -25.80 4.26
N SER A 565 21.10 -25.62 3.93
CA SER A 565 21.64 -24.28 3.69
C SER A 565 20.98 -23.66 2.46
N GLN A 566 20.64 -22.37 2.56
CA GLN A 566 20.34 -21.58 1.37
C GLN A 566 21.65 -21.53 0.58
N ARG A 567 21.71 -22.25 -0.54
CA ARG A 567 22.85 -22.12 -1.46
C ARG A 567 22.92 -20.64 -1.83
N GLU A 568 24.06 -19.98 -1.60
CA GLU A 568 24.36 -18.67 -2.17
C GLU A 568 24.45 -18.81 -3.69
N ARG A 569 23.30 -18.91 -4.36
CA ARG A 569 23.20 -18.96 -5.82
C ARG A 569 23.28 -17.53 -6.36
N ARG A 570 23.76 -17.37 -7.60
CA ARG A 570 23.80 -16.07 -8.29
C ARG A 570 22.41 -15.40 -8.28
N SER A 571 22.36 -14.08 -8.40
CA SER A 571 21.14 -13.26 -8.22
C SER A 571 19.89 -13.72 -8.99
N PHE A 572 20.04 -14.44 -10.11
CA PHE A 572 18.94 -14.96 -10.95
C PHE A 572 18.49 -16.40 -10.62
N ASP A 573 19.14 -17.06 -9.66
CA ASP A 573 18.84 -18.43 -9.21
C ASP A 573 18.60 -18.51 -7.69
N ALA A 574 18.60 -17.37 -7.00
CA ALA A 574 18.45 -17.30 -5.54
C ALA A 574 17.10 -17.84 -5.03
N TRP A 575 16.09 -17.95 -5.90
CA TRP A 575 14.76 -18.47 -5.58
C TRP A 575 14.56 -19.95 -5.97
N LEU A 576 15.57 -20.62 -6.52
CA LEU A 576 15.42 -22.02 -6.92
C LEU A 576 15.19 -22.91 -5.69
N ALA A 577 14.20 -23.80 -5.82
CA ALA A 577 13.78 -24.71 -4.76
C ALA A 577 14.90 -25.67 -4.29
N GLY A 578 15.15 -25.71 -2.98
CA GLY A 578 16.04 -26.66 -2.34
C GLY A 578 15.34 -27.91 -1.79
N TRP A 579 16.06 -28.73 -1.03
CA TRP A 579 15.52 -30.00 -0.49
C TRP A 579 14.35 -29.80 0.47
N THR A 580 14.30 -28.73 1.28
CA THR A 580 13.12 -28.43 2.11
C THR A 580 11.85 -28.30 1.27
N ALA A 581 11.93 -27.59 0.14
CA ALA A 581 10.80 -27.44 -0.78
C ALA A 581 10.42 -28.77 -1.46
N VAL A 582 11.39 -29.65 -1.76
CA VAL A 582 11.11 -31.01 -2.24
C VAL A 582 10.30 -31.79 -1.20
N HIS A 583 10.69 -31.76 0.07
CA HIS A 583 9.96 -32.46 1.14
C HIS A 583 8.56 -31.88 1.34
N SER A 584 8.39 -30.56 1.28
CA SER A 584 7.07 -29.93 1.27
C SER A 584 6.23 -30.38 0.07
N ALA A 585 6.82 -30.49 -1.12
CA ALA A 585 6.12 -30.97 -2.31
C ALA A 585 5.72 -32.45 -2.22
N ILE A 586 6.54 -33.31 -1.60
CA ILE A 586 6.15 -34.70 -1.29
C ILE A 586 4.89 -34.70 -0.42
N THR A 587 4.89 -33.89 0.64
CA THR A 587 3.72 -33.76 1.51
C THR A 587 2.49 -33.29 0.75
N ASP A 588 2.62 -32.25 -0.09
CA ASP A 588 1.51 -31.73 -0.88
C ASP A 588 0.95 -32.80 -1.84
N VAL A 589 1.81 -33.60 -2.50
CA VAL A 589 1.36 -34.72 -3.36
C VAL A 589 0.64 -35.78 -2.53
N ILE A 590 1.16 -36.17 -1.37
CA ILE A 590 0.50 -37.13 -0.48
C ILE A 590 -0.89 -36.64 -0.07
N GLN A 591 -1.03 -35.35 0.27
CA GLN A 591 -2.33 -34.77 0.59
C GLN A 591 -3.30 -34.90 -0.58
N GLU A 592 -2.88 -34.54 -1.80
CA GLU A 592 -3.76 -34.65 -2.97
C GLU A 592 -4.11 -36.10 -3.32
N LEU A 593 -3.20 -37.06 -3.13
CA LEU A 593 -3.47 -38.48 -3.32
C LEU A 593 -4.51 -39.02 -2.31
N LEU A 594 -4.43 -38.57 -1.06
CA LEU A 594 -5.28 -39.03 0.04
C LEU A 594 -6.61 -38.28 0.16
N LYS A 595 -6.73 -37.07 -0.40
CA LYS A 595 -7.97 -36.29 -0.39
C LYS A 595 -9.06 -37.04 -1.15
N GLU A 596 -10.24 -37.07 -0.54
CA GLU A 596 -11.42 -37.70 -1.13
C GLU A 596 -12.22 -36.71 -1.95
N ASP A 597 -12.67 -37.15 -3.12
CA ASP A 597 -13.56 -36.41 -4.01
C ASP A 597 -14.73 -37.31 -4.42
N ASN A 598 -15.95 -36.92 -4.06
CA ASN A 598 -17.18 -37.70 -4.27
C ASN A 598 -17.09 -39.16 -3.78
N GLY A 599 -16.47 -39.41 -2.62
CA GLY A 599 -16.40 -40.75 -2.03
C GLY A 599 -15.23 -41.62 -2.52
N THR A 600 -14.33 -41.08 -3.35
CA THR A 600 -13.21 -41.82 -3.95
C THR A 600 -11.88 -41.07 -3.81
N THR A 601 -10.77 -41.80 -3.66
CA THR A 601 -9.40 -41.26 -3.64
C THR A 601 -8.69 -41.52 -4.96
N ALA A 602 -7.63 -40.75 -5.27
CA ALA A 602 -6.81 -40.97 -6.46
C ALA A 602 -5.90 -42.22 -6.37
N ILE A 603 -5.74 -42.75 -5.16
CA ILE A 603 -4.84 -43.87 -4.84
C ILE A 603 -5.61 -45.04 -4.21
N ASN A 604 -5.14 -46.26 -4.47
CA ASN A 604 -5.52 -47.44 -3.68
C ASN A 604 -4.83 -47.39 -2.31
N PHE A 605 -5.49 -46.77 -1.33
CA PHE A 605 -4.93 -46.56 0.01
C PHE A 605 -4.45 -47.86 0.66
N SER A 606 -5.26 -48.92 0.65
CA SER A 606 -4.92 -50.19 1.30
C SER A 606 -3.65 -50.85 0.74
N LYS A 607 -3.38 -50.70 -0.57
CA LYS A 607 -2.15 -51.21 -1.21
C LYS A 607 -0.90 -50.48 -0.70
N HIS A 608 -0.99 -49.18 -0.46
CA HIS A 608 0.15 -48.30 -0.20
C HIS A 608 0.24 -47.77 1.24
N ARG A 609 -0.64 -48.26 2.11
CA ARG A 609 -0.83 -47.73 3.47
C ARG A 609 0.47 -47.65 4.27
N ASP A 610 1.26 -48.73 4.28
CA ASP A 610 2.52 -48.78 5.05
C ASP A 610 3.64 -47.93 4.44
N GLU A 611 3.71 -47.83 3.11
CA GLU A 611 4.67 -46.96 2.43
C GLU A 611 4.39 -45.49 2.76
N LEU A 612 3.13 -45.07 2.63
CA LEU A 612 2.68 -43.72 2.93
C LEU A 612 2.86 -43.39 4.41
N PHE A 613 2.51 -44.30 5.31
CA PHE A 613 2.77 -44.14 6.75
C PHE A 613 4.27 -43.92 7.02
N GLY A 614 5.12 -44.76 6.43
CA GLY A 614 6.57 -44.67 6.58
C GLY A 614 7.17 -43.37 6.03
N ILE A 615 6.59 -42.78 4.98
CA ILE A 615 7.00 -41.49 4.41
C ILE A 615 6.52 -40.34 5.29
N ILE A 616 5.26 -40.34 5.74
CA ILE A 616 4.71 -39.32 6.63
C ILE A 616 5.47 -39.29 7.96
N ALA A 617 5.79 -40.46 8.53
CA ALA A 617 6.60 -40.57 9.74
C ALA A 617 7.98 -39.91 9.57
N TYR A 618 8.63 -40.10 8.41
CA TYR A 618 9.88 -39.44 8.08
C TYR A 618 9.72 -37.92 7.99
N LEU A 619 8.69 -37.43 7.30
CA LEU A 619 8.42 -36.00 7.11
C LEU A 619 8.07 -35.28 8.43
N LEU A 620 7.35 -35.95 9.34
CA LEU A 620 7.04 -35.42 10.68
C LEU A 620 8.29 -35.26 11.58
N ASN A 621 9.36 -36.00 11.29
CA ASN A 621 10.64 -35.87 11.99
C ASN A 621 11.66 -35.00 11.23
N TYR A 622 11.25 -34.34 10.15
CA TYR A 622 12.13 -33.46 9.38
C TYR A 622 12.45 -32.16 10.14
N ASN A 623 13.68 -31.64 10.03
CA ASN A 623 14.11 -30.42 10.73
C ASN A 623 13.58 -29.13 10.06
N ASP A 624 12.26 -28.98 9.89
CA ASP A 624 11.62 -27.74 9.43
C ASP A 624 10.11 -27.73 9.83
N PRO A 625 9.65 -26.83 10.71
CA PRO A 625 10.41 -25.73 11.32
C PRO A 625 11.28 -26.23 12.48
N THR A 626 12.15 -25.38 12.97
CA THR A 626 12.85 -25.51 14.26
C THR A 626 12.48 -24.33 15.18
N PRO A 627 12.73 -24.39 16.50
CA PRO A 627 12.47 -23.24 17.38
C PRO A 627 13.25 -21.96 17.01
N ALA A 628 14.33 -22.08 16.23
CA ALA A 628 15.04 -20.91 15.71
C ALA A 628 14.22 -20.18 14.63
N ASP A 629 13.41 -20.88 13.85
CA ASP A 629 12.58 -20.26 12.80
C ASP A 629 11.45 -19.38 13.35
N GLU A 630 11.19 -19.46 14.66
CA GLU A 630 10.15 -18.72 15.40
C GLU A 630 10.72 -17.55 16.23
N LYS A 631 11.99 -17.20 16.02
CA LYS A 631 12.63 -16.02 16.62
C LYS A 631 12.79 -14.91 15.58
N LEU A 632 12.64 -13.65 15.99
CA LEU A 632 12.64 -12.51 15.07
C LEU A 632 13.97 -12.35 14.30
N GLU A 633 15.09 -12.72 14.91
CA GLU A 633 16.42 -12.61 14.32
C GLU A 633 16.63 -13.62 13.18
N THR A 634 16.05 -14.82 13.33
CA THR A 634 16.32 -15.98 12.49
C THR A 634 15.12 -16.45 11.67
N THR A 635 13.93 -15.86 11.86
CA THR A 635 12.74 -16.25 11.11
C THR A 635 12.88 -15.96 9.63
N LYS A 636 12.37 -16.90 8.81
CA LYS A 636 12.32 -16.79 7.36
C LYS A 636 11.24 -15.81 6.88
N ILE A 637 10.23 -15.54 7.72
CA ILE A 637 9.06 -14.71 7.36
C ILE A 637 8.86 -13.63 8.43
N LYS A 638 9.18 -12.38 8.07
CA LYS A 638 8.92 -11.19 8.89
C LYS A 638 7.70 -10.45 8.35
N VAL A 639 6.79 -10.07 9.22
CA VAL A 639 5.57 -9.35 8.86
C VAL A 639 5.56 -7.99 9.52
N LYS A 640 5.25 -6.96 8.75
CA LYS A 640 5.05 -5.59 9.24
C LYS A 640 3.59 -5.21 9.05
N SER A 641 2.92 -4.84 10.13
CA SER A 641 1.55 -4.33 10.09
C SER A 641 1.55 -2.83 9.79
N PRO A 642 0.56 -2.26 9.09
CA PRO A 642 0.49 -0.81 8.84
C PRO A 642 0.46 0.03 10.12
N GLU A 643 -0.05 -0.55 11.19
CA GLU A 643 -0.25 0.07 12.51
C GLU A 643 0.98 -0.07 13.44
N ASP A 644 1.95 -0.91 13.09
CA ASP A 644 3.15 -1.17 13.91
C ASP A 644 4.43 -0.87 13.11
N PRO A 645 5.29 0.06 13.59
CA PRO A 645 6.55 0.36 12.90
C PRO A 645 7.55 -0.81 12.93
N GLU A 646 7.41 -1.77 13.85
CA GLU A 646 8.33 -2.89 14.04
C GLU A 646 7.95 -4.14 13.25
N TYR A 647 8.94 -4.99 12.95
CA TYR A 647 8.71 -6.29 12.34
C TYR A 647 8.32 -7.31 13.42
N SER A 648 7.36 -8.17 13.10
CA SER A 648 6.94 -9.30 13.91
C SER A 648 7.19 -10.63 13.18
N ILE A 649 7.26 -11.71 13.93
CA ILE A 649 7.22 -13.07 13.36
C ILE A 649 5.83 -13.36 12.79
N GLY A 650 5.76 -14.21 11.75
CA GLY A 650 4.49 -14.71 11.24
C GLY A 650 3.68 -15.48 12.29
N ASP A 651 2.37 -15.55 12.13
CA ASP A 651 1.53 -16.34 13.03
C ASP A 651 1.81 -17.87 12.90
N PRO A 652 1.45 -18.67 13.92
CA PRO A 652 1.74 -20.11 13.92
C PRO A 652 1.14 -20.88 12.74
N PHE A 653 -0.05 -20.50 12.25
CA PHE A 653 -0.68 -21.17 11.11
C PHE A 653 0.07 -20.89 9.81
N THR A 654 0.35 -19.61 9.54
CA THR A 654 1.17 -19.20 8.39
C THR A 654 2.54 -19.90 8.41
N SER A 655 3.13 -20.07 9.59
CA SER A 655 4.38 -20.82 9.75
C SER A 655 4.19 -22.32 9.47
N ALA A 656 3.11 -22.93 9.97
CA ALA A 656 2.81 -24.35 9.76
C ALA A 656 2.60 -24.71 8.29
N ILE A 657 1.83 -23.90 7.54
CA ILE A 657 1.59 -24.14 6.11
C ILE A 657 2.81 -23.87 5.24
N ASN A 658 3.86 -23.23 5.76
CA ASN A 658 5.10 -22.94 5.03
C ASN A 658 6.27 -23.84 5.45
N THR A 659 6.02 -24.87 6.27
CA THR A 659 7.05 -25.76 6.79
C THR A 659 6.72 -27.22 6.57
N VAL A 660 7.74 -28.08 6.49
CA VAL A 660 7.58 -29.52 6.19
C VAL A 660 6.74 -30.22 7.25
N ARG A 661 7.07 -30.09 8.53
CA ARG A 661 6.37 -30.78 9.63
C ARG A 661 4.92 -30.30 9.79
N GLY A 662 4.66 -29.01 9.62
CA GLY A 662 3.30 -28.47 9.68
C GLY A 662 2.39 -29.05 8.60
N ARG A 663 2.86 -29.07 7.35
CA ARG A 663 2.15 -29.74 6.24
C ARG A 663 2.04 -31.26 6.45
N ALA A 664 3.07 -31.88 7.01
CA ALA A 664 3.10 -33.34 7.20
C ALA A 664 2.08 -33.78 8.27
N LEU A 665 1.83 -32.95 9.29
CA LEU A 665 0.78 -33.24 10.28
C LEU A 665 -0.61 -33.12 9.68
N ASP A 666 -0.82 -32.19 8.75
CA ASP A 666 -2.08 -32.12 7.99
C ASP A 666 -2.26 -33.37 7.09
N ALA A 667 -1.21 -33.77 6.37
CA ALA A 667 -1.22 -35.02 5.59
C ALA A 667 -1.48 -36.25 6.47
N PHE A 668 -0.93 -36.29 7.68
CA PHE A 668 -1.18 -37.33 8.67
C PHE A 668 -2.63 -37.34 9.15
N GLY A 669 -3.24 -36.17 9.34
CA GLY A 669 -4.68 -36.05 9.63
C GLY A 669 -5.56 -36.67 8.54
N ILE A 670 -5.24 -36.44 7.27
CA ILE A 670 -5.93 -37.05 6.11
C ILE A 670 -5.65 -38.56 6.06
N PHE A 671 -4.41 -38.99 6.34
CA PHE A 671 -4.04 -40.41 6.43
C PHE A 671 -4.89 -41.14 7.48
N ILE A 672 -5.00 -40.61 8.71
CA ILE A 672 -5.84 -41.17 9.77
C ILE A 672 -7.31 -41.25 9.34
N TYR A 673 -7.79 -40.28 8.56
CA TYR A 673 -9.14 -40.33 8.01
C TYR A 673 -9.35 -41.56 7.11
N GLN A 674 -8.42 -41.84 6.18
CA GLN A 674 -8.49 -42.99 5.28
C GLN A 674 -8.22 -44.32 6.01
N ASP A 675 -7.26 -44.36 6.92
CA ASP A 675 -6.93 -45.55 7.71
C ASP A 675 -8.12 -45.99 8.59
N GLY A 676 -8.81 -45.01 9.19
CA GLY A 676 -10.00 -45.25 9.99
C GLY A 676 -11.18 -45.89 9.25
N LYS A 677 -11.24 -45.80 7.91
CA LYS A 677 -12.29 -46.46 7.10
C LYS A 677 -12.12 -47.97 6.99
N GLN A 678 -10.93 -48.50 7.33
CA GLN A 678 -10.68 -49.94 7.32
C GLN A 678 -11.22 -50.64 8.58
N PHE A 679 -11.58 -49.87 9.61
CA PHE A 679 -12.16 -50.37 10.85
C PHE A 679 -13.66 -50.56 10.69
N ASP A 680 -14.24 -51.56 11.37
CA ASP A 680 -15.70 -51.69 11.38
C ASP A 680 -16.36 -50.45 11.99
N GLU A 681 -17.54 -50.09 11.49
CA GLU A 681 -18.26 -48.89 11.94
C GLU A 681 -18.51 -48.88 13.46
N ASN A 682 -18.66 -50.06 14.06
CA ASN A 682 -18.94 -50.29 15.48
C ASN A 682 -17.68 -50.34 16.38
N GLN A 683 -16.48 -50.29 15.81
CA GLN A 683 -15.26 -50.25 16.63
C GLN A 683 -15.13 -48.88 17.33
N VAL A 684 -14.83 -48.94 18.63
CA VAL A 684 -14.69 -47.75 19.50
C VAL A 684 -13.47 -46.91 19.11
N SER A 685 -12.41 -47.56 18.63
CA SER A 685 -11.19 -46.92 18.16
C SER A 685 -11.03 -47.13 16.66
N LYS A 686 -10.91 -46.04 15.91
CA LYS A 686 -10.68 -46.00 14.46
C LYS A 686 -9.31 -45.39 14.13
N ILE A 687 -8.35 -45.58 15.04
CA ILE A 687 -6.96 -45.17 14.88
C ILE A 687 -6.08 -46.38 15.18
N SER A 688 -5.24 -46.74 14.22
CA SER A 688 -4.27 -47.83 14.33
C SER A 688 -3.21 -47.57 15.39
N ALA A 689 -2.66 -48.64 15.98
CA ALA A 689 -1.73 -48.54 17.09
C ALA A 689 -0.42 -47.83 16.71
N ASP A 690 0.10 -48.07 15.52
CA ASP A 690 1.28 -47.42 14.97
C ASP A 690 1.06 -45.91 14.74
N SER A 691 -0.13 -45.51 14.29
CA SER A 691 -0.51 -44.10 14.16
C SER A 691 -0.57 -43.39 15.52
N LYS A 692 -1.09 -44.06 16.56
CA LYS A 692 -1.07 -43.50 17.92
C LYS A 692 0.34 -43.31 18.43
N GLU A 693 1.19 -44.34 18.27
CA GLU A 693 2.59 -44.30 18.68
C GLU A 693 3.36 -43.17 17.98
N LEU A 694 3.18 -43.01 16.66
CA LEU A 694 3.79 -41.92 15.91
C LEU A 694 3.35 -40.55 16.41
N TYR A 695 2.04 -40.33 16.57
CA TYR A 695 1.49 -39.07 17.05
C TYR A 695 2.01 -38.70 18.44
N GLU A 696 2.02 -39.66 19.36
CA GLU A 696 2.53 -39.48 20.72
C GLU A 696 4.02 -39.15 20.74
N ASN A 697 4.81 -39.85 19.93
CA ASN A 697 6.25 -39.64 19.82
C ASN A 697 6.59 -38.25 19.26
N VAL A 698 5.82 -37.76 18.27
CA VAL A 698 5.98 -36.41 17.73
C VAL A 698 5.57 -35.38 18.78
N LEU A 699 4.41 -35.55 19.43
CA LEU A 699 3.89 -34.62 20.44
C LEU A 699 4.84 -34.44 21.63
N VAL A 700 5.42 -35.52 22.14
CA VAL A 700 6.33 -35.48 23.30
C VAL A 700 7.60 -34.68 23.00
N LYS A 701 8.08 -34.68 21.75
CA LYS A 701 9.29 -33.96 21.33
C LYS A 701 9.00 -32.53 20.87
N GLU A 702 7.72 -32.17 20.70
CA GLU A 702 7.36 -30.92 20.04
C GLU A 702 7.60 -29.68 20.91
N ASN A 703 8.23 -28.67 20.29
CA ASN A 703 8.66 -27.43 20.91
C ASN A 703 8.55 -26.20 19.99
N THR A 704 7.80 -26.31 18.89
CA THR A 704 7.50 -25.21 17.96
C THR A 704 6.01 -24.86 18.00
N LEU A 705 5.71 -23.56 17.90
CA LEU A 705 4.36 -23.02 17.88
C LEU A 705 3.58 -23.49 16.66
N ALA A 706 4.22 -23.52 15.49
CA ALA A 706 3.62 -23.94 14.23
C ALA A 706 3.04 -25.35 14.30
N VAL A 707 3.81 -26.32 14.82
CA VAL A 707 3.34 -27.71 14.91
C VAL A 707 2.35 -27.89 16.05
N MET A 708 2.52 -27.19 17.19
CA MET A 708 1.54 -27.21 18.28
C MET A 708 0.18 -26.63 17.88
N PHE A 709 0.15 -25.60 17.02
CA PHE A 709 -1.08 -25.15 16.38
C PHE A 709 -1.78 -26.30 15.64
N MET A 710 -1.03 -27.06 14.83
CA MET A 710 -1.59 -28.18 14.09
C MET A 710 -2.08 -29.31 15.01
N PHE A 711 -1.41 -29.58 16.13
CA PHE A 711 -1.91 -30.50 17.15
C PHE A 711 -3.31 -30.12 17.63
N GLY A 712 -3.51 -28.85 18.01
CA GLY A 712 -4.81 -28.31 18.38
C GLY A 712 -5.85 -28.36 17.25
N HIS A 713 -5.43 -28.04 16.03
CA HIS A 713 -6.26 -28.04 14.83
C HIS A 713 -6.86 -29.44 14.50
N HIS A 714 -6.16 -30.53 14.83
CA HIS A 714 -6.65 -31.89 14.57
C HIS A 714 -7.41 -32.53 15.75
N VAL A 715 -7.41 -31.91 16.94
CA VAL A 715 -8.13 -32.41 18.13
C VAL A 715 -9.58 -32.80 17.83
N PRO A 716 -10.42 -31.95 17.19
CA PRO A 716 -11.81 -32.33 16.93
C PRO A 716 -11.93 -33.56 16.02
N ALA A 717 -11.08 -33.68 15.01
CA ALA A 717 -11.14 -34.80 14.06
C ALA A 717 -10.72 -36.14 14.68
N PHE A 718 -9.82 -36.12 15.67
CA PHE A 718 -9.34 -37.33 16.34
C PHE A 718 -10.24 -37.74 17.52
N TYR A 719 -10.93 -36.78 18.14
CA TYR A 719 -11.88 -37.04 19.23
C TYR A 719 -12.94 -38.08 18.85
N PHE A 720 -13.51 -37.96 17.65
CA PHE A 720 -14.54 -38.89 17.14
C PHE A 720 -14.00 -40.24 16.65
N ARG A 721 -12.68 -40.38 16.55
CA ARG A 721 -12.05 -41.62 16.12
C ARG A 721 -11.57 -42.45 17.30
N ASP A 722 -11.13 -41.82 18.38
CA ASP A 722 -10.76 -42.51 19.61
C ASP A 722 -10.79 -41.53 20.80
N THR A 723 -11.94 -41.46 21.46
CA THR A 723 -12.14 -40.55 22.59
C THR A 723 -11.24 -40.87 23.80
N PRO A 724 -11.17 -42.13 24.30
CA PRO A 724 -10.30 -42.45 25.45
C PRO A 724 -8.82 -42.16 25.20
N TRP A 725 -8.33 -42.45 23.98
CA TRP A 725 -6.94 -42.15 23.62
C TRP A 725 -6.67 -40.65 23.63
N LEU A 726 -7.52 -39.85 22.98
CA LEU A 726 -7.33 -38.40 22.93
C LEU A 726 -7.41 -37.77 24.32
N HIS A 727 -8.32 -38.23 25.19
CA HIS A 727 -8.38 -37.79 26.59
C HIS A 727 -7.04 -37.94 27.30
N GLY A 728 -6.34 -39.06 27.08
CA GLY A 728 -5.01 -39.32 27.64
C GLY A 728 -3.93 -38.35 27.15
N LEU A 729 -4.18 -37.59 26.08
CA LEU A 729 -3.23 -36.65 25.46
C LEU A 729 -3.56 -35.18 25.72
N LEU A 730 -4.76 -34.85 26.20
CA LEU A 730 -5.20 -33.46 26.38
C LEU A 730 -4.27 -32.65 27.29
N SER A 731 -3.74 -33.25 28.36
CA SER A 731 -2.80 -32.59 29.27
C SER A 731 -1.43 -32.31 28.64
N LYS A 732 -1.05 -33.05 27.58
CA LYS A 732 0.17 -32.81 26.81
C LYS A 732 -0.05 -31.76 25.72
N ILE A 733 -1.19 -31.83 25.01
CA ILE A 733 -1.57 -30.87 23.95
C ILE A 733 -1.83 -29.50 24.56
N PHE A 734 -2.66 -29.44 25.62
CA PHE A 734 -3.04 -28.21 26.32
C PHE A 734 -2.37 -28.12 27.68
N SER A 735 -1.03 -28.10 27.68
CA SER A 735 -0.23 -28.14 28.89
C SER A 735 -0.57 -27.03 29.90
N THR A 736 -0.51 -27.36 31.19
CA THR A 736 -0.61 -26.41 32.31
C THR A 736 0.76 -25.95 32.81
N ASP A 737 1.84 -26.40 32.18
CA ASP A 737 3.20 -25.96 32.47
C ASP A 737 3.41 -24.53 31.95
N GLU A 738 3.83 -23.63 32.83
CA GLU A 738 4.03 -22.21 32.50
C GLU A 738 5.17 -22.02 31.50
N GLU A 739 6.19 -22.89 31.51
CA GLU A 739 7.28 -22.86 30.51
C GLU A 739 6.78 -23.22 29.10
N ARG A 740 5.65 -23.92 29.00
CA ARG A 740 5.01 -24.32 27.74
C ARG A 740 3.79 -23.46 27.39
N LYS A 741 3.63 -22.31 28.03
CA LYS A 741 2.45 -21.44 27.83
C LYS A 741 2.25 -21.02 26.38
N ASP A 742 3.31 -20.59 25.68
CA ASP A 742 3.24 -20.22 24.26
C ASP A 742 2.79 -21.39 23.37
N LEU A 743 3.26 -22.61 23.66
CA LEU A 743 2.87 -23.83 22.97
C LEU A 743 1.40 -24.19 23.23
N TYR A 744 0.94 -24.01 24.48
CA TYR A 744 -0.46 -24.15 24.86
C TYR A 744 -1.34 -23.15 24.09
N LEU A 745 -0.95 -21.86 24.04
CA LEU A 745 -1.71 -20.83 23.34
C LEU A 745 -1.77 -21.13 21.84
N ALA A 746 -0.69 -21.62 21.23
CA ALA A 746 -0.69 -22.06 19.84
C ALA A 746 -1.66 -23.23 19.60
N ALA A 747 -1.64 -24.26 20.46
CA ALA A 747 -2.58 -25.38 20.35
C ALA A 747 -4.04 -24.95 20.57
N TRP A 748 -4.29 -24.07 21.53
CA TRP A 748 -5.62 -23.54 21.80
C TRP A 748 -6.16 -22.74 20.61
N GLU A 749 -5.32 -21.89 20.03
CA GLU A 749 -5.61 -21.14 18.82
C GLU A 749 -5.94 -22.06 17.63
N GLY A 750 -5.15 -23.13 17.44
CA GLY A 750 -5.42 -24.16 16.44
C GLY A 750 -6.77 -24.84 16.65
N TYR A 751 -7.11 -25.17 17.89
CA TYR A 751 -8.41 -25.75 18.23
C TYR A 751 -9.58 -24.78 17.95
N LEU A 752 -9.43 -23.49 18.26
CA LEU A 752 -10.41 -22.44 17.98
C LEU A 752 -10.58 -22.08 16.49
N SER A 753 -9.73 -22.63 15.62
CA SER A 753 -9.78 -22.41 14.16
C SER A 753 -10.72 -23.37 13.42
N ARG A 754 -11.30 -24.37 14.10
CA ARG A 754 -11.97 -25.53 13.48
C ARG A 754 -13.46 -25.64 13.78
N ASN A 755 -14.11 -26.59 13.08
CA ASN A 755 -15.53 -26.88 13.25
C ASN A 755 -15.83 -27.43 14.65
N LEU A 756 -17.03 -27.10 15.12
CA LEU A 756 -17.54 -27.51 16.42
C LEU A 756 -18.36 -28.78 16.31
N PHE A 757 -18.31 -29.59 17.36
CA PHE A 757 -19.17 -30.75 17.54
C PHE A 757 -19.86 -30.66 18.91
N SER A 758 -21.12 -31.07 18.98
CA SER A 758 -21.96 -30.86 20.17
C SER A 758 -21.49 -31.69 21.36
N GLU A 759 -20.97 -32.90 21.11
CA GLU A 759 -20.50 -33.84 22.12
C GLU A 759 -19.35 -33.26 22.96
N ILE A 760 -18.51 -32.41 22.35
CA ILE A 760 -17.38 -31.79 23.02
C ILE A 760 -17.83 -30.86 24.16
N PHE A 761 -18.99 -30.23 24.04
CA PHE A 761 -19.52 -29.33 25.08
C PHE A 761 -20.18 -30.09 26.25
N SER A 762 -20.36 -31.40 26.13
CA SER A 762 -20.83 -32.27 27.22
C SER A 762 -19.70 -33.11 27.83
N ASP A 763 -18.49 -33.00 27.29
CA ASP A 763 -17.31 -33.70 27.79
C ASP A 763 -16.58 -32.85 28.85
N GLN A 764 -16.51 -33.36 30.08
CA GLN A 764 -15.92 -32.63 31.20
C GLN A 764 -14.47 -32.20 30.96
N ASN A 765 -13.68 -32.98 30.23
CA ASN A 765 -12.29 -32.61 29.94
C ASN A 765 -12.23 -31.33 29.09
N PHE A 766 -13.09 -31.22 28.08
CA PHE A 766 -13.16 -30.05 27.23
C PHE A 766 -13.84 -28.87 27.91
N VAL A 767 -14.89 -29.12 28.70
CA VAL A 767 -15.47 -28.09 29.58
C VAL A 767 -14.37 -27.47 30.44
N ASN A 768 -13.50 -28.27 31.07
CA ASN A 768 -12.40 -27.76 31.89
C ASN A 768 -11.42 -26.90 31.06
N LEU A 769 -11.15 -27.28 29.81
CA LEU A 769 -10.30 -26.47 28.90
C LEU A 769 -10.94 -25.13 28.55
N TYR A 770 -12.24 -25.11 28.21
CA TYR A 770 -12.97 -23.86 27.98
C TYR A 770 -13.03 -23.00 29.23
N SER A 771 -13.30 -23.58 30.40
CA SER A 771 -13.30 -22.87 31.69
C SER A 771 -11.95 -22.22 31.97
N ARG A 772 -10.84 -22.93 31.70
CA ARG A 772 -9.48 -22.36 31.80
C ARG A 772 -9.29 -21.18 30.83
N ALA A 773 -9.70 -21.32 29.57
CA ALA A 773 -9.58 -20.26 28.58
C ALA A 773 -10.43 -19.02 28.93
N ILE A 774 -11.64 -19.23 29.46
CA ILE A 774 -12.52 -18.18 29.97
C ILE A 774 -11.87 -17.45 31.15
N ALA A 775 -11.21 -18.18 32.07
CA ALA A 775 -10.56 -17.58 33.22
C ALA A 775 -9.27 -16.81 32.88
N LEU A 776 -8.65 -17.07 31.72
CA LEU A 776 -7.37 -16.46 31.32
C LEU A 776 -7.58 -14.99 30.92
N SER A 777 -6.84 -14.07 31.55
CA SER A 777 -6.90 -12.64 31.24
C SER A 777 -6.15 -12.32 29.93
N PRO A 778 -6.65 -11.37 29.10
CA PRO A 778 -5.91 -10.94 27.90
C PRO A 778 -4.52 -10.38 28.19
N HIS A 779 -4.27 -9.87 29.39
CA HIS A 779 -2.94 -9.41 29.81
C HIS A 779 -1.95 -10.55 30.06
N GLU A 780 -2.44 -11.78 30.22
CA GLU A 780 -1.62 -12.97 30.38
C GLU A 780 -1.23 -13.60 29.03
N TYR A 781 -1.75 -13.05 27.92
CA TYR A 781 -1.36 -13.46 26.58
C TYR A 781 0.07 -13.01 26.28
N THR A 782 0.83 -13.91 25.71
CA THR A 782 2.18 -13.67 25.24
C THR A 782 2.18 -12.69 24.08
N LYS A 783 3.14 -11.76 24.05
CA LYS A 783 3.25 -10.77 22.98
C LYS A 783 3.77 -11.43 21.70
N ARG A 784 2.86 -11.89 20.84
CA ARG A 784 3.14 -12.48 19.54
C ARG A 784 2.00 -12.20 18.58
N LYS A 785 2.23 -12.44 17.29
CA LYS A 785 1.16 -12.41 16.30
C LYS A 785 0.29 -13.67 16.40
N TYR A 786 -1.01 -13.47 16.55
CA TYR A 786 -2.00 -14.53 16.52
C TYR A 786 -2.61 -14.63 15.11
N PHE A 787 -2.83 -15.85 14.63
CA PHE A 787 -3.66 -16.19 13.48
C PHE A 787 -5.11 -15.71 13.68
N ARG A 788 -5.63 -15.89 14.91
CA ARG A 788 -6.90 -15.31 15.36
C ARG A 788 -6.78 -14.90 16.81
N GLU A 789 -7.26 -13.71 17.14
CA GLU A 789 -7.33 -13.24 18.53
C GLU A 789 -8.10 -14.25 19.39
N LEU A 790 -7.51 -14.65 20.52
CA LEU A 790 -8.02 -15.77 21.33
C LEU A 790 -9.41 -15.50 21.89
N ASP A 791 -9.66 -14.26 22.32
CA ASP A 791 -10.97 -13.81 22.81
C ASP A 791 -12.03 -13.87 21.72
N GLU A 792 -11.70 -13.45 20.50
CA GLU A 792 -12.61 -13.50 19.35
C GLU A 792 -12.90 -14.96 18.94
N GLY A 793 -11.87 -15.82 18.92
CA GLY A 793 -12.02 -17.24 18.63
C GLY A 793 -12.90 -17.95 19.66
N LEU A 794 -12.70 -17.67 20.95
CA LEU A 794 -13.52 -18.20 22.03
C LEU A 794 -14.98 -17.75 21.92
N SER A 795 -15.21 -16.46 21.69
CA SER A 795 -16.54 -15.90 21.47
C SER A 795 -17.24 -16.55 20.29
N THR A 796 -16.52 -16.76 19.18
CA THR A 796 -17.04 -17.43 17.99
C THR A 796 -17.47 -18.86 18.30
N HIS A 797 -16.64 -19.63 19.02
CA HIS A 797 -16.95 -21.01 19.40
C HIS A 797 -18.22 -21.10 20.26
N LEU A 798 -18.31 -20.27 21.31
CA LEU A 798 -19.45 -20.29 22.21
C LEU A 798 -20.73 -19.74 21.55
N ALA A 799 -20.60 -18.74 20.66
CA ALA A 799 -21.73 -18.23 19.88
C ALA A 799 -22.31 -19.30 18.95
N LEU A 800 -21.44 -20.06 18.29
CA LEU A 800 -21.83 -21.19 17.44
C LEU A 800 -22.46 -22.33 18.24
N ALA A 801 -21.90 -22.67 19.40
CA ALA A 801 -22.48 -23.67 20.29
C ALA A 801 -23.87 -23.23 20.77
N PHE A 802 -24.01 -21.99 21.21
CA PHE A 802 -25.30 -21.40 21.61
C PHE A 802 -26.33 -21.40 20.48
N LEU A 803 -25.91 -21.12 19.26
CA LEU A 803 -26.82 -21.05 18.13
C LEU A 803 -27.33 -22.43 17.69
N TYR A 804 -26.46 -23.43 17.67
CA TYR A 804 -26.73 -24.69 16.97
C TYR A 804 -26.89 -25.92 17.85
N PHE A 805 -26.48 -25.89 19.13
CA PHE A 805 -26.55 -27.04 20.03
C PHE A 805 -27.65 -26.88 21.07
N GLU A 806 -28.51 -27.90 21.19
CA GLU A 806 -29.66 -27.86 22.11
C GLU A 806 -29.22 -27.80 23.58
N ASN A 807 -28.18 -28.56 23.92
CA ASN A 807 -27.60 -28.68 25.26
C ASN A 807 -26.79 -27.45 25.70
N PHE A 808 -26.39 -26.56 24.79
CA PHE A 808 -25.70 -25.31 25.13
C PHE A 808 -26.68 -24.13 25.18
N ASN A 809 -27.14 -23.79 26.39
CA ASN A 809 -28.13 -22.74 26.63
C ASN A 809 -27.76 -21.89 27.86
N PHE A 810 -28.64 -20.99 28.31
CA PHE A 810 -28.40 -20.09 29.45
C PHE A 810 -28.02 -20.82 30.74
N ASP A 811 -28.46 -22.08 30.91
CA ASP A 811 -28.16 -22.85 32.10
C ASP A 811 -26.82 -23.57 32.08
N HIS A 812 -26.19 -23.65 30.91
CA HIS A 812 -24.90 -24.30 30.73
C HIS A 812 -23.79 -23.57 31.51
N GLU A 813 -22.93 -24.34 32.19
CA GLU A 813 -21.90 -23.78 33.07
C GLU A 813 -20.90 -22.86 32.34
N LEU A 814 -20.51 -23.24 31.12
CA LEU A 814 -19.63 -22.41 30.28
C LEU A 814 -20.30 -21.11 29.83
N PHE A 815 -21.61 -21.12 29.56
CA PHE A 815 -22.34 -19.89 29.23
C PHE A 815 -22.33 -18.95 30.44
N LYS A 816 -22.71 -19.45 31.63
CA LYS A 816 -22.70 -18.69 32.89
C LYS A 816 -21.29 -18.15 33.21
N SER A 817 -20.26 -18.97 33.03
CA SER A 817 -18.87 -18.60 33.32
C SER A 817 -18.32 -17.57 32.32
N PHE A 818 -18.65 -17.70 31.04
CA PHE A 818 -18.22 -16.75 30.01
C PHE A 818 -18.76 -15.35 30.31
N TRP A 819 -20.04 -15.24 30.67
CA TRP A 819 -20.69 -13.95 30.93
C TRP A 819 -20.46 -13.39 32.34
N SER A 820 -19.95 -14.17 33.30
CA SER A 820 -19.66 -13.68 34.66
C SER A 820 -18.35 -12.89 34.77
N ILE A 821 -17.43 -13.09 33.83
CA ILE A 821 -16.14 -12.38 33.77
C ILE A 821 -16.25 -11.24 32.78
N LYS A 822 -16.28 -10.00 33.27
CA LYS A 822 -16.42 -8.81 32.43
C LYS A 822 -15.27 -8.71 31.41
N ASN A 823 -15.59 -8.86 30.13
CA ASN A 823 -14.66 -8.66 29.01
C ASN A 823 -15.43 -8.14 27.79
N THR A 824 -15.29 -6.84 27.51
CA THR A 824 -15.99 -6.12 26.44
C THR A 824 -15.77 -6.76 25.07
N LYS A 825 -14.52 -7.10 24.74
CA LYS A 825 -14.17 -7.71 23.45
C LYS A 825 -14.82 -9.07 23.26
N ARG A 826 -14.83 -9.91 24.31
CA ARG A 826 -15.49 -11.22 24.26
C ARG A 826 -17.00 -11.08 24.05
N PHE A 827 -17.64 -10.23 24.84
CA PHE A 827 -19.08 -10.01 24.79
C PHE A 827 -19.50 -9.45 23.44
N GLY A 828 -18.80 -8.42 22.98
CA GLY A 828 -19.02 -7.82 21.66
C GLY A 828 -18.79 -8.83 20.54
N GLY A 829 -17.69 -9.59 20.59
CA GLY A 829 -17.38 -10.64 19.61
C GLY A 829 -18.45 -11.72 19.51
N PHE A 830 -19.08 -12.11 20.63
CA PHE A 830 -20.18 -13.09 20.64
C PHE A 830 -21.41 -12.53 19.92
N ILE A 831 -21.81 -11.30 20.27
CA ILE A 831 -22.98 -10.61 19.69
C ILE A 831 -22.75 -10.35 18.20
N SER A 832 -21.59 -9.79 17.85
CA SER A 832 -21.24 -9.40 16.48
C SER A 832 -21.08 -10.60 15.56
N PHE A 833 -20.55 -11.72 16.06
CA PHE A 833 -20.41 -12.94 15.27
C PHE A 833 -21.78 -13.46 14.81
N ILE A 834 -22.75 -13.57 15.72
CA ILE A 834 -24.13 -13.99 15.40
C ILE A 834 -24.78 -13.02 14.42
N GLY A 835 -24.66 -11.72 14.68
CA GLY A 835 -25.21 -10.67 13.83
C GLY A 835 -24.66 -10.72 12.41
N ARG A 836 -23.34 -10.81 12.25
CA ARG A 836 -22.67 -10.86 10.95
C ARG A 836 -22.95 -12.14 10.18
N HIS A 837 -22.84 -13.29 10.82
CA HIS A 837 -22.86 -14.58 10.11
C HIS A 837 -24.26 -15.15 9.92
N TYR A 838 -25.13 -15.02 10.92
CA TYR A 838 -26.46 -15.65 10.88
C TYR A 838 -27.55 -14.65 10.48
N ILE A 839 -27.58 -13.46 11.11
CA ILE A 839 -28.68 -12.51 10.89
C ILE A 839 -28.49 -11.74 9.59
N SER A 840 -27.36 -11.06 9.43
CA SER A 840 -27.07 -10.22 8.27
C SER A 840 -26.36 -10.97 7.14
N GLY A 841 -25.69 -12.09 7.41
CA GLY A 841 -24.99 -12.94 6.43
C GLY A 841 -25.79 -14.16 5.94
N GLU A 842 -25.34 -14.81 4.86
CA GLU A 842 -25.96 -16.05 4.38
C GLU A 842 -25.54 -17.22 5.28
N ASP A 843 -26.48 -17.85 6.01
CA ASP A 843 -26.16 -19.11 6.69
C ASP A 843 -25.98 -20.20 5.63
N LYS A 844 -24.74 -20.71 5.53
CA LYS A 844 -24.34 -21.74 4.55
C LYS A 844 -24.23 -23.13 5.18
N ARG A 845 -24.61 -23.33 6.44
CA ARG A 845 -24.46 -24.62 7.13
C ARG A 845 -25.61 -25.57 6.84
N SER A 846 -25.26 -26.83 6.62
CA SER A 846 -26.17 -27.88 6.13
C SER A 846 -26.88 -28.68 7.22
N SER A 847 -26.54 -28.51 8.51
CA SER A 847 -27.12 -29.33 9.60
C SER A 847 -27.09 -28.63 10.96
N THR A 848 -28.24 -28.48 11.60
CA THR A 848 -28.43 -28.10 13.01
C THR A 848 -29.54 -28.95 13.62
N SER A 849 -29.48 -29.21 14.93
CA SER A 849 -30.54 -29.91 15.66
C SER A 849 -31.76 -29.03 15.94
N LEU A 850 -31.68 -27.72 15.70
CA LEU A 850 -32.74 -26.76 15.99
C LEU A 850 -33.42 -26.29 14.70
N THR A 851 -34.74 -26.09 14.75
CA THR A 851 -35.46 -25.46 13.64
C THR A 851 -35.15 -23.97 13.58
N LYS A 852 -35.40 -23.34 12.42
CA LYS A 852 -35.24 -21.90 12.25
C LYS A 852 -36.06 -21.10 13.28
N GLU A 853 -37.26 -21.56 13.61
CA GLU A 853 -38.15 -20.95 14.60
C GLU A 853 -37.57 -21.05 16.01
N GLN A 854 -37.00 -22.20 16.38
CA GLN A 854 -36.34 -22.38 17.68
C GLN A 854 -35.11 -21.48 17.81
N ILE A 855 -34.34 -21.32 16.74
CA ILE A 855 -33.19 -20.41 16.70
C ILE A 855 -33.65 -18.96 16.86
N ILE A 856 -34.66 -18.53 16.09
CA ILE A 856 -35.20 -17.16 16.21
C ILE A 856 -35.66 -16.89 17.64
N GLU A 857 -36.43 -17.79 18.25
CA GLU A 857 -36.89 -17.63 19.63
C GLU A 857 -35.74 -17.57 20.64
N ARG A 858 -34.69 -18.38 20.42
CA ARG A 858 -33.47 -18.35 21.23
C ARG A 858 -32.73 -17.02 21.10
N LEU A 859 -32.62 -16.48 19.89
CA LEU A 859 -32.00 -15.17 19.63
C LEU A 859 -32.79 -14.02 20.27
N LYS A 860 -34.13 -14.09 20.23
CA LYS A 860 -34.99 -13.11 20.92
C LYS A 860 -34.72 -13.11 22.42
N LYS A 861 -34.76 -14.30 23.05
CA LYS A 861 -34.46 -14.48 24.48
C LYS A 861 -33.05 -14.02 24.84
N PHE A 862 -32.08 -14.23 23.95
CA PHE A 862 -30.71 -13.77 24.16
C PHE A 862 -30.63 -12.24 24.15
N TRP A 863 -31.29 -11.56 23.20
CA TRP A 863 -31.30 -10.10 23.17
C TRP A 863 -31.98 -9.51 24.42
N ASP A 864 -33.13 -10.06 24.83
CA ASP A 864 -33.79 -9.68 26.09
C ASP A 864 -32.84 -9.86 27.28
N TRP A 865 -32.26 -11.06 27.43
CA TRP A 865 -31.32 -11.36 28.50
C TRP A 865 -30.09 -10.43 28.50
N ALA A 866 -29.52 -10.14 27.32
CA ALA A 866 -28.38 -9.25 27.16
C ALA A 866 -28.72 -7.82 27.61
N LEU A 867 -29.89 -7.31 27.23
CA LEU A 867 -30.36 -6.00 27.66
C LEU A 867 -30.63 -5.93 29.17
N GLU A 868 -30.91 -7.04 29.84
CA GLU A 868 -31.11 -7.08 31.30
C GLU A 868 -29.80 -7.27 32.08
N ASN A 869 -28.84 -8.03 31.54
CA ASN A 869 -27.69 -8.53 32.31
C ASN A 869 -26.34 -7.93 31.86
N ILE A 870 -26.26 -7.30 30.68
CA ILE A 870 -25.05 -6.64 30.21
C ILE A 870 -25.16 -5.13 30.48
N ASP A 871 -24.28 -4.64 31.33
CA ASP A 871 -24.15 -3.21 31.67
C ASP A 871 -23.07 -2.49 30.86
N ASP A 872 -22.36 -3.21 29.99
CA ASP A 872 -21.31 -2.67 29.14
C ASP A 872 -21.91 -2.11 27.83
N PRO A 873 -21.98 -0.77 27.67
CA PRO A 873 -22.60 -0.18 26.49
C PRO A 873 -21.82 -0.49 25.21
N GLU A 874 -20.49 -0.62 25.30
CA GLU A 874 -19.62 -0.88 24.15
C GLU A 874 -19.85 -2.30 23.59
N ALA A 875 -20.09 -3.28 24.45
CA ALA A 875 -20.48 -4.62 23.98
C ALA A 875 -21.87 -4.64 23.31
N LEU A 876 -22.78 -3.77 23.76
CA LEU A 876 -24.14 -3.70 23.22
C LEU A 876 -24.24 -2.98 21.87
N THR A 877 -23.25 -2.16 21.47
CA THR A 877 -23.24 -1.50 20.16
C THR A 877 -23.20 -2.52 19.01
N GLU A 878 -22.68 -3.72 19.27
CA GLU A 878 -22.54 -4.84 18.33
C GLU A 878 -23.89 -5.43 17.89
N PHE A 879 -24.98 -5.14 18.62
CA PHE A 879 -26.33 -5.42 18.14
C PHE A 879 -26.69 -4.62 16.88
N GLY A 880 -25.87 -3.64 16.45
CA GLY A 880 -25.96 -3.03 15.12
C GLY A 880 -26.02 -4.07 13.98
N TYR A 881 -25.30 -5.18 14.13
CA TYR A 881 -25.32 -6.30 13.16
C TYR A 881 -26.65 -7.09 13.11
N TRP A 882 -27.53 -6.88 14.09
CA TRP A 882 -28.83 -7.55 14.21
C TRP A 882 -29.99 -6.70 13.67
N MET A 883 -29.77 -5.40 13.43
CA MET A 883 -30.81 -4.43 13.07
C MET A 883 -31.23 -4.53 11.59
N ASN A 884 -31.77 -5.68 11.19
CA ASN A 884 -32.02 -6.00 9.78
C ASN A 884 -33.46 -6.49 9.52
N THR A 885 -34.14 -5.82 8.59
CA THR A 885 -35.50 -6.13 8.13
C THR A 885 -35.55 -6.85 6.78
N GLU A 886 -34.47 -6.86 5.99
CA GLU A 886 -34.48 -7.40 4.61
C GLU A 886 -34.70 -8.92 4.56
N LYS A 887 -34.33 -9.63 5.62
CA LYS A 887 -34.49 -11.10 5.71
C LYS A 887 -35.74 -11.56 6.44
N ASP A 888 -36.56 -10.62 6.91
CA ASP A 888 -37.76 -10.88 7.71
C ASP A 888 -37.53 -11.91 8.85
N MET A 889 -36.35 -11.86 9.49
CA MET A 889 -35.99 -12.78 10.58
C MET A 889 -36.74 -12.49 11.87
N PHE A 890 -36.94 -11.21 12.15
CA PHE A 890 -37.66 -10.73 13.30
C PHE A 890 -38.90 -9.97 12.84
N GLU A 891 -39.97 -10.12 13.60
CA GLU A 891 -41.18 -9.32 13.44
C GLU A 891 -40.85 -7.85 13.70
N LYS A 892 -41.30 -6.94 12.83
CA LYS A 892 -40.75 -5.57 12.75
C LYS A 892 -41.07 -4.74 13.98
N VAL A 893 -42.22 -4.93 14.62
CA VAL A 893 -42.58 -4.25 15.88
C VAL A 893 -41.68 -4.75 17.02
N TRP A 894 -41.50 -6.06 17.13
CA TRP A 894 -40.56 -6.64 18.08
C TRP A 894 -39.13 -6.09 17.87
N LEU A 895 -38.66 -6.06 16.62
CA LEU A 895 -37.32 -5.57 16.27
C LEU A 895 -37.14 -4.09 16.63
N ALA A 896 -38.09 -3.22 16.27
CA ALA A 896 -38.04 -1.80 16.60
C ALA A 896 -37.96 -1.56 18.11
N GLY A 897 -38.76 -2.29 18.91
CA GLY A 897 -38.70 -2.20 20.36
C GLY A 897 -37.31 -2.55 20.93
N HIS A 898 -36.65 -3.58 20.37
CA HIS A 898 -35.32 -4.02 20.82
C HIS A 898 -34.20 -3.08 20.37
N ILE A 899 -34.30 -2.55 19.15
CA ILE A 899 -33.38 -1.50 18.67
C ILE A 899 -33.48 -0.28 19.60
N ARG A 900 -34.70 0.18 19.94
CA ARG A 900 -34.89 1.31 20.85
C ARG A 900 -34.23 1.06 22.21
N LYS A 901 -34.53 -0.07 22.87
CA LYS A 901 -33.94 -0.41 24.18
C LYS A 901 -32.40 -0.49 24.11
N THR A 902 -31.86 -1.03 23.02
CA THR A 902 -30.41 -1.10 22.80
C THR A 902 -29.82 0.31 22.71
N LEU A 903 -30.39 1.18 21.87
CA LEU A 903 -29.95 2.57 21.73
C LEU A 903 -30.13 3.39 23.02
N GLU A 904 -31.13 3.08 23.86
CA GLU A 904 -31.27 3.69 25.18
C GLU A 904 -30.09 3.34 26.09
N LYS A 905 -29.64 2.08 26.07
CA LYS A 905 -28.45 1.62 26.83
C LYS A 905 -27.13 2.12 26.26
N THR A 906 -26.99 2.17 24.93
CA THR A 906 -25.77 2.64 24.25
C THR A 906 -25.72 4.15 24.04
N GLN A 907 -26.74 4.89 24.50
CA GLN A 907 -26.87 6.33 24.28
C GLN A 907 -26.86 6.71 22.79
N GLY A 908 -27.41 5.84 21.94
CA GLY A 908 -27.54 6.03 20.51
C GLY A 908 -26.34 5.55 19.69
N ASP A 909 -25.36 4.90 20.30
CA ASP A 909 -24.17 4.37 19.62
C ASP A 909 -24.37 2.93 19.10
N VAL A 910 -23.83 2.64 17.92
CA VAL A 910 -23.92 1.33 17.24
C VAL A 910 -22.69 1.12 16.34
N GLU A 911 -22.17 -0.12 16.29
CA GLU A 911 -20.97 -0.43 15.51
C GLU A 911 -21.22 -0.47 13.99
N TRP A 912 -22.42 -0.88 13.56
CA TRP A 912 -22.78 -0.98 12.14
C TRP A 912 -24.14 -0.36 11.84
N GLU A 913 -24.17 0.97 11.76
CA GLU A 913 -25.37 1.77 11.49
C GLU A 913 -26.02 1.52 10.11
N TYR A 914 -25.25 1.01 9.14
CA TYR A 914 -25.73 0.78 7.78
C TYR A 914 -27.01 -0.07 7.72
N ARG A 915 -27.09 -1.15 8.51
CA ARG A 915 -28.30 -2.00 8.53
C ARG A 915 -29.49 -1.31 9.19
N LEU A 916 -29.24 -0.57 10.28
CA LEU A 916 -30.26 0.26 10.89
C LEU A 916 -30.85 1.26 9.88
N MET A 917 -29.98 1.95 9.12
CA MET A 917 -30.42 2.91 8.10
C MET A 917 -31.22 2.23 6.98
N LYS A 918 -30.83 1.04 6.52
CA LYS A 918 -31.62 0.28 5.54
C LYS A 918 -32.97 -0.20 6.06
N SER A 919 -33.08 -0.44 7.37
CA SER A 919 -34.30 -0.90 8.01
C SER A 919 -35.26 0.21 8.41
N ILE A 920 -34.80 1.44 8.59
CA ILE A 920 -35.57 2.50 9.27
C ILE A 920 -36.87 2.86 8.56
N VAL A 921 -36.94 2.78 7.23
CA VAL A 921 -38.16 3.03 6.44
C VAL A 921 -39.22 1.95 6.69
N ALA A 922 -38.81 0.68 6.74
CA ALA A 922 -39.72 -0.42 7.02
C ALA A 922 -40.24 -0.35 8.47
N LEU A 923 -39.35 -0.03 9.42
CA LEU A 923 -39.71 0.17 10.83
C LEU A 923 -40.67 1.36 10.98
N ALA A 924 -40.48 2.46 10.25
CA ALA A 924 -41.37 3.62 10.29
C ALA A 924 -42.82 3.28 9.87
N LYS A 925 -43.00 2.32 8.96
CA LYS A 925 -44.34 1.90 8.48
C LYS A 925 -45.05 1.01 9.50
N GLU A 926 -44.33 0.11 10.17
CA GLU A 926 -44.94 -0.92 11.03
C GLU A 926 -44.86 -0.63 12.53
N ALA A 927 -43.83 0.10 12.98
CA ALA A 927 -43.56 0.41 14.39
C ALA A 927 -43.21 1.90 14.57
N PRO A 928 -44.14 2.82 14.25
CA PRO A 928 -43.81 4.23 14.12
C PRO A 928 -43.45 4.90 15.46
N GLU A 929 -44.00 4.39 16.57
CA GLU A 929 -43.76 4.87 17.94
C GLU A 929 -42.33 4.61 18.42
N ASP A 930 -41.82 3.40 18.19
CA ASP A 930 -40.42 3.07 18.49
C ASP A 930 -39.48 3.74 17.49
N THR A 931 -39.85 3.80 16.21
CA THR A 931 -38.99 4.36 15.15
C THR A 931 -38.66 5.83 15.37
N ILE A 932 -39.61 6.65 15.83
CA ILE A 932 -39.32 8.06 16.14
C ILE A 932 -38.34 8.20 17.32
N GLN A 933 -38.36 7.27 18.27
CA GLN A 933 -37.39 7.26 19.38
C GLN A 933 -36.02 6.76 18.95
N ILE A 934 -35.97 5.73 18.09
CA ILE A 934 -34.73 5.24 17.46
C ILE A 934 -34.02 6.39 16.73
N LEU A 935 -34.75 7.10 15.84
CA LEU A 935 -34.21 8.25 15.11
C LEU A 935 -33.77 9.36 16.06
N ARG A 936 -34.52 9.63 17.12
CA ARG A 936 -34.13 10.62 18.13
C ARG A 936 -32.80 10.25 18.81
N LEU A 937 -32.66 9.03 19.29
CA LEU A 937 -31.45 8.56 19.99
C LEU A 937 -30.23 8.58 19.06
N TYR A 938 -30.36 7.99 17.87
CA TYR A 938 -29.29 7.91 16.89
C TYR A 938 -28.85 9.30 16.38
N LEU A 939 -29.78 10.14 15.90
CA LEU A 939 -29.43 11.45 15.34
C LEU A 939 -28.90 12.43 16.40
N THR A 940 -29.34 12.29 17.66
CA THR A 940 -28.78 13.08 18.78
C THR A 940 -27.39 12.58 19.16
N ASN A 941 -27.10 11.29 18.99
CA ASN A 941 -25.76 10.76 19.22
C ASN A 941 -24.74 11.29 18.19
N LEU A 942 -25.14 11.43 16.91
CA LEU A 942 -24.27 11.96 15.84
C LEU A 942 -23.74 13.38 16.11
N VAL A 943 -24.40 14.15 16.97
CA VAL A 943 -24.01 15.51 17.35
C VAL A 943 -23.23 15.59 18.66
N ASN A 944 -23.00 14.45 19.33
CA ASN A 944 -22.26 14.40 20.59
C ASN A 944 -20.76 14.70 20.35
N PRO A 945 -20.17 15.74 20.98
CA PRO A 945 -18.76 16.12 20.78
C PRO A 945 -17.73 15.04 21.12
N LYS A 946 -18.14 14.00 21.87
CA LYS A 946 -17.31 12.84 22.23
C LYS A 946 -17.23 11.79 21.11
N ASN A 947 -18.22 11.74 20.21
CA ASN A 947 -18.33 10.75 19.14
C ASN A 947 -17.85 11.33 17.79
N ARG A 948 -16.58 11.76 17.78
CA ARG A 948 -15.95 12.48 16.64
C ARG A 948 -15.69 11.63 15.39
N SER A 949 -16.09 10.35 15.35
CA SER A 949 -15.92 9.48 14.18
C SER A 949 -16.77 9.93 12.98
N HIS A 950 -17.89 10.62 13.20
CA HIS A 950 -18.78 11.09 12.15
C HIS A 950 -18.48 12.55 11.77
N GLY A 951 -17.33 12.78 11.12
CA GLY A 951 -16.88 14.11 10.67
C GLY A 951 -17.83 14.82 9.70
N TRP A 952 -18.75 14.07 9.08
CA TRP A 952 -19.79 14.55 8.17
C TRP A 952 -21.13 13.88 8.53
N ILE A 953 -22.05 14.64 9.13
CA ILE A 953 -23.43 14.16 9.31
C ILE A 953 -24.12 14.33 7.95
N TYR A 954 -24.24 13.26 7.19
CA TYR A 954 -25.10 13.23 6.00
C TYR A 954 -26.47 12.71 6.43
N VAL A 955 -27.52 13.51 6.20
CA VAL A 955 -28.89 13.00 6.37
C VAL A 955 -29.19 12.11 5.18
N ASP A 956 -29.11 10.80 5.40
CA ASP A 956 -29.43 9.78 4.41
C ASP A 956 -30.86 9.92 3.88
N SER A 957 -31.04 9.50 2.62
CA SER A 957 -32.36 9.45 1.97
C SER A 957 -33.37 8.65 2.78
N GLU A 958 -32.93 7.55 3.38
CA GLU A 958 -33.73 6.63 4.19
C GLU A 958 -34.26 7.31 5.46
N VAL A 959 -33.46 8.18 6.09
CA VAL A 959 -33.88 8.97 7.26
C VAL A 959 -34.95 9.99 6.86
N LEU A 960 -34.78 10.68 5.73
CA LEU A 960 -35.78 11.62 5.22
C LEU A 960 -37.10 10.92 4.88
N GLU A 961 -37.03 9.78 4.21
CA GLU A 961 -38.22 8.99 3.86
C GLU A 961 -38.94 8.48 5.10
N ALA A 962 -38.22 7.92 6.07
CA ALA A 962 -38.80 7.47 7.34
C ALA A 962 -39.47 8.64 8.08
N LEU A 963 -38.84 9.81 8.17
CA LEU A 963 -39.43 10.98 8.81
C LEU A 963 -40.67 11.50 8.06
N ARG A 964 -40.71 11.45 6.72
CA ARG A 964 -41.92 11.77 5.92
C ARG A 964 -43.07 10.82 6.22
N ILE A 965 -42.80 9.52 6.29
CA ILE A 965 -43.79 8.50 6.67
C ILE A 965 -44.33 8.82 8.06
N LEU A 966 -43.46 9.03 9.05
CA LEU A 966 -43.86 9.36 10.42
C LEU A 966 -44.64 10.69 10.51
N TYR A 967 -44.26 11.71 9.74
CA TYR A 967 -44.93 13.01 9.72
C TYR A 967 -46.35 12.93 9.15
N SER A 968 -46.60 11.98 8.25
CA SER A 968 -47.95 11.72 7.70
C SER A 968 -48.93 11.12 8.73
N ILE A 969 -48.42 10.56 9.83
CA ILE A 969 -49.23 9.93 10.89
C ILE A 969 -49.71 11.00 11.89
N PRO A 970 -51.03 11.26 12.03
CA PRO A 970 -51.54 12.38 12.83
C PRO A 970 -51.08 12.40 14.30
N SER A 971 -50.95 11.23 14.94
CA SER A 971 -50.53 11.12 16.34
C SER A 971 -49.04 11.39 16.58
N ILE A 972 -48.20 11.30 15.53
CA ILE A 972 -46.73 11.39 15.63
C ILE A 972 -46.19 12.68 15.01
N LYS A 973 -46.98 13.33 14.14
CA LYS A 973 -46.66 14.57 13.43
C LYS A 973 -45.97 15.64 14.29
N GLU A 974 -46.53 15.97 15.45
CA GLU A 974 -45.94 17.01 16.33
C GLU A 974 -44.61 16.57 16.97
N ARG A 975 -44.42 15.27 17.19
CA ARG A 975 -43.14 14.73 17.71
C ARG A 975 -42.05 14.75 16.64
N VAL A 976 -42.39 14.50 15.38
CA VAL A 976 -41.45 14.69 14.26
C VAL A 976 -41.04 16.16 14.14
N ARG A 977 -42.02 17.08 14.20
CA ARG A 977 -41.74 18.52 14.19
C ARG A 977 -40.83 18.92 15.35
N THR A 978 -41.10 18.42 16.55
CA THR A 978 -40.28 18.66 17.75
C THR A 978 -38.86 18.13 17.56
N LEU A 979 -38.70 16.88 17.12
CA LEU A 979 -37.38 16.28 16.87
C LEU A 979 -36.57 17.08 15.85
N ILE A 980 -37.17 17.47 14.72
CA ILE A 980 -36.48 18.26 13.69
C ILE A 980 -36.04 19.62 14.25
N ASN A 981 -36.91 20.29 15.01
CA ASN A 981 -36.57 21.55 15.65
C ASN A 981 -35.44 21.40 16.67
N ASP A 982 -35.49 20.34 17.49
CA ASP A 982 -34.45 20.03 18.48
C ASP A 982 -33.10 19.77 17.79
N LEU A 983 -33.07 18.94 16.75
CA LEU A 983 -31.86 18.62 15.98
C LEU A 983 -31.27 19.86 15.30
N ILE A 984 -32.10 20.72 14.69
CA ILE A 984 -31.66 21.99 14.11
C ILE A 984 -31.11 22.92 15.19
N THR A 985 -31.75 22.95 16.37
CA THR A 985 -31.25 23.75 17.51
C THR A 985 -29.89 23.24 18.00
N ILE A 986 -29.66 21.92 17.95
CA ILE A 986 -28.42 21.31 18.42
C ILE A 986 -27.26 21.46 17.41
N ALA A 987 -27.51 21.29 16.10
CA ALA A 987 -26.43 21.23 15.10
C ALA A 987 -26.66 21.99 13.79
N GLY A 988 -27.67 22.88 13.74
CA GLY A 988 -27.84 23.89 12.70
C GLY A 988 -27.91 23.32 11.28
N GLU A 989 -27.04 23.84 10.40
CA GLU A 989 -26.99 23.52 8.96
C GLU A 989 -26.95 22.02 8.64
N ARG A 990 -26.34 21.21 9.52
CA ARG A 990 -26.21 19.76 9.33
C ARG A 990 -27.56 19.05 9.20
N PHE A 991 -28.62 19.63 9.78
CA PHE A 991 -29.97 19.09 9.75
C PHE A 991 -30.98 19.98 9.01
N TRP A 992 -30.58 21.06 8.34
CA TRP A 992 -31.52 21.93 7.65
C TRP A 992 -32.32 21.21 6.55
N LYS A 993 -31.73 20.18 5.91
CA LYS A 993 -32.41 19.33 4.94
C LYS A 993 -33.66 18.65 5.53
N LEU A 994 -33.70 18.40 6.85
CA LEU A 994 -34.88 17.85 7.52
C LEU A 994 -36.10 18.77 7.44
N LYS A 995 -35.93 20.08 7.21
CA LYS A 995 -37.07 21.00 7.01
C LYS A 995 -37.92 20.65 5.80
N GLU A 996 -37.34 19.98 4.80
CA GLU A 996 -38.09 19.48 3.63
C GLU A 996 -39.24 18.55 4.05
N VAL A 997 -39.08 17.79 5.14
CA VAL A 997 -40.13 16.89 5.67
C VAL A 997 -41.38 17.64 6.13
N ILE A 998 -41.22 18.89 6.60
CA ILE A 998 -42.31 19.69 7.18
C ILE A 998 -42.95 20.60 6.12
N ASN A 999 -42.20 20.95 5.07
CA ASN A 999 -42.58 21.90 4.02
C ASN A 999 -43.18 21.23 2.76
N ASP A 1000 -43.05 19.90 2.62
CA ASP A 1000 -43.89 19.07 1.76
C ASP A 1000 -45.29 18.87 2.42
#